data_AF-Q4CY27-F1
#
_entry.id   AF-Q4CY27-F1
#
_cell.length_a   1.000
_cell.length_b   1.000
_cell.length_c   1.000
_cell.angle_alpha   90.00
_cell.angle_beta   90.00
_cell.angle_gamma   90.00
#
_symmetry.space_group_name_H-M   'P 1'
#
loop_
_entity.id
_entity.type
_entity.pdbx_description
1 polymer ?
#
loop_
_entity_poly.entity_id
_entity_poly.type
_entity_poly.pdbx_seq_one_letter_code
_entity_poly.pdbx_strand_id
1 'polypeptide(L)'
;MCLCLWMWSFVGACPRSRHRVRRRAIAAVRAALVVVLALVAVAAWMPAVHAVVLRLRGGTVDRAITVGRAVDTVLMDGVSITNGVAVVFDVAAMLPGTLRIELRNCVCDGGAQLYVRGYSGEPASDRSLEVSVSGLSGGYCSLVFVHNLPAHTNVSVRDSTIVTPGPMRYSQLSGLTDAVASPLVLHATSLLQTQLRVSSTVLRSLHAGGSAVHVGGGVDLLSSAVVLDGVLLEASGGPTAFAMHVASSSRLSLRSHSVFSVTNVSVVSSGGGIVLGGRLAVSDSVLRFVGVEGSVASSLVRCDGGTVGGGGWLDLHDVWAVGAASSVASLSGVTLSGGAVSIARCTATGATLVSEPAITSGAVSVQCNRAGGRVLQSSGEYRLAGLPSVSVVPCDGCAAALACFDALTASFSDCACSCRAGGVGEACLPFDVPPARVGGGGGGAQGCVSGVTLTESVTVGGGRATACFDSVVLSGPITVAVDLRSMDAFADALNVTLRHCVLAGGAQLRIGGLSESTARPMPHALVNMTNVTSLEGTIVLQGTMPPNSSVLLANSTLRATVGGSQYVPTTPGHEESRYGPALVLDGVRLLSTRFVMTRSTLVCGGGSCAAIVVERGFVVNLSSVFYMDNCAVVSQMHVMYAFASDLRVSGGSVFSIQNSSWSAPSIGFYEGACVFEDVAVDGGSVLQIVFSTFRLGFAMLTAATLTVTGGGWLVHRNNEFRTAYVVYVVNENGVAFHDRSVWSILDNNFTYGSYSSTIAHMTSNWSPPSDTRPIIYGMCNEAMGSPVTNYGVDLNIGAPVRVLDCGACTVDAVCFAARTSSIIGCECVCAAGGHGDACLPAAVPDG
;
A
#
# COMPACT_ATOMS: atom_id res chain seq x y z
N MET A 1 -31.62 80.77 -8.68
CA MET A 1 -31.60 81.49 -7.38
C MET A 1 -30.23 82.11 -7.23
N CYS A 2 -30.16 83.43 -7.34
CA CYS A 2 -28.92 84.20 -7.41
C CYS A 2 -28.16 84.17 -6.08
N LEU A 3 -26.93 83.66 -6.10
CA LEU A 3 -25.80 84.14 -5.31
C LEU A 3 -24.53 83.78 -6.10
N CYS A 4 -24.37 84.49 -7.22
CA CYS A 4 -23.07 84.73 -7.87
C CYS A 4 -22.46 85.99 -7.26
N LEU A 5 -21.13 86.03 -7.15
CA LEU A 5 -20.19 87.18 -7.18
C LEU A 5 -19.00 86.80 -6.28
N TRP A 6 -17.90 86.22 -6.78
CA TRP A 6 -16.94 86.71 -7.78
C TRP A 6 -16.19 87.98 -7.35
N MET A 7 -14.86 87.87 -7.52
CA MET A 7 -13.90 88.92 -7.85
C MET A 7 -13.30 89.82 -6.76
N TRP A 8 -12.00 89.55 -6.58
CA TRP A 8 -10.88 90.46 -6.84
C TRP A 8 -10.51 91.54 -5.81
N SER A 9 -9.19 91.74 -5.82
CA SER A 9 -8.48 93.01 -5.95
C SER A 9 -7.75 93.61 -4.73
N PHE A 10 -6.44 93.75 -4.96
CA PHE A 10 -5.54 94.85 -4.62
C PHE A 10 -5.06 95.07 -3.16
N VAL A 11 -3.74 94.87 -3.02
CA VAL A 11 -2.72 95.84 -2.54
C VAL A 11 -2.99 96.54 -1.20
N GLY A 12 -2.04 96.37 -0.28
CA GLY A 12 -1.94 97.28 0.85
C GLY A 12 -0.93 96.85 1.91
N ALA A 13 0.25 97.45 1.81
CA ALA A 13 1.33 97.58 2.79
C ALA A 13 1.07 97.24 4.27
N CYS A 14 2.12 96.70 4.89
CA CYS A 14 2.31 96.52 6.32
C CYS A 14 1.87 97.74 7.16
N PRO A 15 1.24 97.48 8.33
CA PRO A 15 1.80 98.06 9.54
C PRO A 15 1.80 97.13 10.77
N ARG A 16 2.61 97.58 11.72
CA ARG A 16 2.99 96.95 12.98
C ARG A 16 1.86 96.84 14.01
N SER A 17 1.96 95.75 14.77
CA SER A 17 1.68 95.62 16.21
C SER A 17 0.32 96.08 16.76
N ARG A 18 -0.54 95.10 17.06
CA ARG A 18 -1.33 95.08 18.31
C ARG A 18 -1.33 93.67 18.91
N HIS A 19 -0.44 93.48 19.89
CA HIS A 19 -0.47 92.35 20.81
C HIS A 19 -1.72 92.42 21.70
N ARG A 20 -2.17 91.23 22.14
CA ARG A 20 -3.12 90.94 23.24
C ARG A 20 -4.56 90.56 22.87
N VAL A 21 -4.76 89.54 22.01
CA VAL A 21 -5.92 88.61 22.16
C VAL A 21 -5.57 87.11 21.94
N ARG A 22 -4.36 86.74 21.49
CA ARG A 22 -4.00 85.32 21.24
C ARG A 22 -3.79 84.42 22.47
N ARG A 23 -3.96 84.90 23.71
CA ARG A 23 -3.74 84.05 24.92
C ARG A 23 -4.87 83.05 25.20
N ARG A 24 -6.10 83.24 24.70
CA ARG A 24 -7.21 82.30 24.98
C ARG A 24 -7.21 81.06 24.08
N ALA A 25 -6.78 81.17 22.82
CA ALA A 25 -6.73 80.02 21.91
C ALA A 25 -5.67 78.98 22.31
N ILE A 26 -4.52 79.43 22.83
CA ILE A 26 -3.41 78.53 23.22
C ILE A 26 -3.77 77.69 24.45
N ALA A 27 -4.60 78.23 25.36
CA ALA A 27 -5.03 77.50 26.56
C ALA A 27 -5.96 76.31 26.21
N ALA A 28 -6.90 76.50 25.27
CA ALA A 28 -7.81 75.44 24.84
C ALA A 28 -7.07 74.28 24.14
N VAL A 29 -6.08 74.60 23.29
CA VAL A 29 -5.26 73.58 22.61
C VAL A 29 -4.42 72.79 23.61
N ARG A 30 -3.85 73.44 24.64
CA ARG A 30 -3.10 72.76 25.69
C ARG A 30 -3.98 71.84 26.54
N ALA A 31 -5.20 72.26 26.87
CA ALA A 31 -6.13 71.42 27.63
C ALA A 31 -6.52 70.15 26.85
N ALA A 32 -6.83 70.29 25.55
CA ALA A 32 -7.12 69.14 24.69
C ALA A 32 -5.92 68.17 24.59
N LEU A 33 -4.70 68.71 24.45
CA LEU A 33 -3.49 67.88 24.36
C LEU A 33 -3.21 67.12 25.67
N VAL A 34 -3.46 67.74 26.82
CA VAL A 34 -3.33 67.09 28.14
C VAL A 34 -4.37 66.00 28.33
N VAL A 35 -5.62 66.19 27.87
CA VAL A 35 -6.66 65.14 27.94
C VAL A 35 -6.30 63.94 27.05
N VAL A 36 -5.77 64.18 25.85
CA VAL A 36 -5.28 63.10 24.96
C VAL A 36 -4.09 62.37 25.59
N LEU A 37 -3.12 63.10 26.15
CA LEU A 37 -1.98 62.50 26.85
C LEU A 37 -2.41 61.73 28.10
N ALA A 38 -3.41 62.21 28.84
CA ALA A 38 -3.97 61.52 29.99
C ALA A 38 -4.69 60.23 29.57
N LEU A 39 -5.44 60.24 28.46
CA LEU A 39 -6.06 59.03 27.90
C LEU A 39 -5.01 58.01 27.44
N VAL A 40 -3.91 58.46 26.83
CA VAL A 40 -2.78 57.59 26.45
C VAL A 40 -2.04 57.07 27.67
N ALA A 41 -1.85 57.88 28.72
CA ALA A 41 -1.23 57.45 29.96
C ALA A 41 -2.11 56.49 30.76
N VAL A 42 -3.44 56.68 30.77
CA VAL A 42 -4.40 55.74 31.36
C VAL A 42 -4.44 54.43 30.57
N ALA A 43 -4.29 54.47 29.25
CA ALA A 43 -4.12 53.27 28.44
C ALA A 43 -2.78 52.54 28.73
N ALA A 44 -1.71 53.29 29.03
CA ALA A 44 -0.42 52.73 29.44
C ALA A 44 -0.43 52.18 30.89
N TRP A 45 -1.40 52.60 31.73
CA TRP A 45 -1.58 52.17 33.12
C TRP A 45 -2.73 51.17 33.28
N MET A 46 -3.18 50.54 32.19
CA MET A 46 -3.94 49.29 32.28
C MET A 46 -2.97 48.19 32.75
N PRO A 47 -3.12 47.67 33.98
CA PRO A 47 -2.23 46.67 34.53
C PRO A 47 -2.32 45.41 33.69
N ALA A 48 -1.16 44.81 33.40
CA ALA A 48 -0.97 43.43 32.93
C ALA A 48 -2.21 42.86 32.23
N VAL A 49 -2.32 43.08 30.91
CA VAL A 49 -3.31 42.39 30.07
C VAL A 49 -3.18 40.90 30.40
N HIS A 50 -4.19 40.38 31.11
CA HIS A 50 -4.20 38.98 31.48
C HIS A 50 -4.19 38.19 30.18
N ALA A 51 -3.22 37.30 30.02
CA ALA A 51 -3.18 36.35 28.93
C ALA A 51 -4.55 35.67 28.78
N VAL A 52 -5.23 35.90 27.65
CA VAL A 52 -6.54 35.31 27.39
C VAL A 52 -6.33 33.95 26.77
N VAL A 53 -6.73 32.91 27.50
CA VAL A 53 -6.77 31.54 26.96
C VAL A 53 -8.10 31.35 26.22
N LEU A 54 -8.06 31.16 24.90
CA LEU A 54 -9.23 30.78 24.12
C LEU A 54 -9.43 29.26 24.22
N ARG A 55 -10.53 28.82 24.84
CA ARG A 55 -10.92 27.41 24.89
C ARG A 55 -12.25 27.18 24.19
N LEU A 56 -12.26 26.35 23.16
CA LEU A 56 -13.45 25.86 22.50
C LEU A 56 -13.50 24.33 22.69
N ARG A 57 -14.56 23.84 23.31
CA ARG A 57 -14.80 22.40 23.48
C ARG A 57 -16.14 22.06 22.86
N GLY A 58 -16.14 21.15 21.90
CA GLY A 58 -17.33 20.83 21.10
C GLY A 58 -17.81 22.01 20.24
N GLY A 59 -19.03 21.88 19.73
CA GLY A 59 -19.72 22.94 18.98
C GLY A 59 -19.26 23.07 17.52
N THR A 60 -19.88 24.03 16.83
CA THR A 60 -19.65 24.30 15.40
C THR A 60 -19.12 25.72 15.19
N VAL A 61 -18.07 25.85 14.38
CA VAL A 61 -17.56 27.11 13.84
C VAL A 61 -17.99 27.17 12.38
N ASP A 62 -19.02 27.96 12.11
CA ASP A 62 -19.65 28.12 10.79
C ASP A 62 -19.42 29.53 10.18
N ARG A 63 -18.61 30.35 10.87
CA ARG A 63 -18.16 31.68 10.45
C ARG A 63 -16.65 31.77 10.55
N ALA A 64 -16.05 32.55 9.66
CA ALA A 64 -14.61 32.80 9.70
C ALA A 64 -14.21 33.48 11.02
N ILE A 65 -13.18 32.96 11.67
CA ILE A 65 -12.64 33.52 12.91
C ILE A 65 -11.14 33.80 12.74
N THR A 66 -10.69 34.92 13.29
CA THR A 66 -9.27 35.23 13.42
C THR A 66 -8.94 35.38 14.89
N VAL A 67 -8.12 34.48 15.39
CA VAL A 67 -7.63 34.44 16.76
C VAL A 67 -6.23 35.03 16.76
N GLY A 68 -6.02 36.10 17.52
CA GLY A 68 -4.74 36.80 17.56
C GLY A 68 -4.66 37.70 18.79
N ARG A 69 -5.14 38.94 18.66
CA ARG A 69 -5.01 39.97 19.71
C ARG A 69 -5.44 39.49 21.10
N ALA A 70 -4.61 39.79 22.09
CA ALA A 70 -4.81 39.45 23.52
C ALA A 70 -4.84 37.96 23.87
N VAL A 71 -4.58 37.06 22.91
CA VAL A 71 -4.54 35.61 23.13
C VAL A 71 -3.09 35.14 23.13
N ASP A 72 -2.73 34.26 24.08
CA ASP A 72 -1.45 33.56 24.14
C ASP A 72 -1.61 32.04 23.94
N THR A 73 -2.75 31.49 24.39
CA THR A 73 -3.06 30.06 24.32
C THR A 73 -4.41 29.83 23.65
N VAL A 74 -4.45 28.90 22.69
CA VAL A 74 -5.65 28.41 22.02
C VAL A 74 -5.79 26.91 22.25
N LEU A 75 -6.96 26.46 22.68
CA LEU A 75 -7.33 25.05 22.77
C LEU A 75 -8.68 24.84 22.08
N MET A 76 -8.70 24.05 21.01
CA MET A 76 -9.91 23.56 20.36
C MET A 76 -9.96 22.05 20.53
N ASP A 77 -11.03 21.53 21.11
CA ASP A 77 -11.20 20.09 21.39
C ASP A 77 -12.59 19.63 20.95
N GLY A 78 -12.69 18.73 19.98
CA GLY A 78 -13.97 18.24 19.47
C GLY A 78 -14.78 19.28 18.68
N VAL A 79 -14.15 20.36 18.21
CA VAL A 79 -14.84 21.43 17.47
C VAL A 79 -15.03 21.05 16.00
N SER A 80 -16.24 21.25 15.48
CA SER A 80 -16.58 21.06 14.06
C SER A 80 -16.48 22.39 13.30
N ILE A 81 -15.70 22.46 12.23
CA ILE A 81 -15.48 23.63 11.39
C ILE A 81 -16.09 23.35 10.03
N THR A 82 -17.11 24.11 9.63
CA THR A 82 -17.94 23.80 8.46
C THR A 82 -18.12 25.02 7.55
N ASN A 83 -18.94 24.90 6.50
CA ASN A 83 -19.30 26.00 5.57
C ASN A 83 -18.11 26.67 4.85
N GLY A 84 -16.99 25.97 4.70
CA GLY A 84 -15.83 26.50 3.97
C GLY A 84 -15.13 27.67 4.65
N VAL A 85 -15.30 27.81 5.97
CA VAL A 85 -14.75 28.95 6.71
C VAL A 85 -13.27 28.81 7.01
N ALA A 86 -12.61 29.96 7.13
CA ALA A 86 -11.22 30.05 7.55
C ALA A 86 -11.13 30.31 9.06
N VAL A 87 -10.41 29.44 9.77
CA VAL A 87 -9.96 29.64 11.15
C VAL A 87 -8.50 30.06 11.09
N VAL A 88 -8.22 31.31 11.44
CA VAL A 88 -6.87 31.90 11.34
C VAL A 88 -6.30 32.12 12.73
N PHE A 89 -5.21 31.43 13.07
CA PHE A 89 -4.36 31.73 14.22
C PHE A 89 -3.27 32.70 13.78
N ASP A 90 -3.47 33.98 14.05
CA ASP A 90 -2.57 35.06 13.68
C ASP A 90 -1.50 35.27 14.75
N VAL A 91 -0.44 34.46 14.67
CA VAL A 91 0.67 34.42 15.64
C VAL A 91 1.33 35.79 15.80
N ALA A 92 1.43 36.57 14.72
CA ALA A 92 1.98 37.92 14.76
C ALA A 92 1.13 38.89 15.60
N ALA A 93 -0.18 38.65 15.71
CA ALA A 93 -1.11 39.45 16.49
C ALA A 93 -1.31 38.92 17.94
N MET A 94 -0.83 37.72 18.24
CA MET A 94 -0.87 37.14 19.60
C MET A 94 0.05 37.89 20.57
N LEU A 95 -0.22 37.71 21.88
CA LEU A 95 0.59 38.31 22.94
C LEU A 95 2.06 37.86 22.83
N PRO A 96 3.04 38.71 23.20
CA PRO A 96 4.44 38.29 23.25
C PRO A 96 4.67 37.21 24.32
N GLY A 97 5.63 36.31 24.09
CA GLY A 97 6.01 35.24 25.02
C GLY A 97 5.85 33.84 24.41
N THR A 98 5.62 32.85 25.27
CA THR A 98 5.37 31.46 24.87
C THR A 98 3.93 31.29 24.42
N LEU A 99 3.75 31.00 23.13
CA LEU A 99 2.46 30.80 22.49
C LEU A 99 2.14 29.31 22.37
N ARG A 100 0.87 28.95 22.56
CA ARG A 100 0.41 27.56 22.38
C ARG A 100 -0.89 27.50 21.60
N ILE A 101 -0.91 26.71 20.52
CA ILE A 101 -2.11 26.42 19.73
C ILE A 101 -2.32 24.90 19.76
N GLU A 102 -3.45 24.45 20.28
CA GLU A 102 -3.75 23.04 20.40
C GLU A 102 -5.12 22.72 19.79
N LEU A 103 -5.14 21.78 18.83
CA LEU A 103 -6.32 21.24 18.17
C LEU A 103 -6.40 19.74 18.47
N ARG A 104 -7.48 19.30 19.10
CA ARG A 104 -7.74 17.90 19.46
C ARG A 104 -9.07 17.46 18.88
N ASN A 105 -9.09 16.32 18.19
CA ASN A 105 -10.32 15.69 17.69
C ASN A 105 -11.25 16.65 16.94
N CYS A 106 -10.68 17.66 16.27
CA CYS A 106 -11.45 18.62 15.50
C CYS A 106 -11.92 17.97 14.20
N VAL A 107 -13.10 18.39 13.73
CA VAL A 107 -13.64 17.96 12.45
C VAL A 107 -13.68 19.17 11.52
N CYS A 108 -13.17 19.05 10.30
CA CYS A 108 -13.20 20.13 9.31
C CYS A 108 -13.82 19.65 8.00
N ASP A 109 -14.83 20.35 7.51
CA ASP A 109 -15.57 19.94 6.31
C ASP A 109 -16.11 21.12 5.50
N GLY A 110 -16.63 20.83 4.30
CA GLY A 110 -17.22 21.82 3.40
C GLY A 110 -16.22 22.83 2.83
N GLY A 111 -14.92 22.49 2.76
CA GLY A 111 -13.85 23.37 2.30
C GLY A 111 -13.21 24.20 3.41
N ALA A 112 -13.36 23.80 4.67
CA ALA A 112 -12.83 24.51 5.84
C ALA A 112 -11.30 24.57 5.83
N GLN A 113 -10.74 25.68 6.31
CA GLN A 113 -9.31 25.96 6.25
C GLN A 113 -8.80 26.40 7.62
N LEU A 114 -7.75 25.76 8.11
CA LEU A 114 -7.07 26.10 9.35
C LEU A 114 -5.72 26.72 9.03
N TYR A 115 -5.53 27.99 9.40
CA TYR A 115 -4.31 28.74 9.13
C TYR A 115 -3.52 28.96 10.42
N VAL A 116 -2.25 28.60 10.42
CA VAL A 116 -1.24 29.12 11.36
C VAL A 116 -0.44 30.17 10.61
N ARG A 117 -0.70 31.45 10.90
CA ARG A 117 -0.10 32.59 10.20
C ARG A 117 0.99 33.24 11.05
N GLY A 118 2.22 33.18 10.56
CA GLY A 118 3.38 33.86 11.11
C GLY A 118 3.57 35.30 10.61
N TYR A 119 4.80 35.80 10.77
CA TYR A 119 5.24 37.14 10.40
C TYR A 119 5.61 37.21 8.91
N SER A 120 5.04 38.17 8.19
CA SER A 120 5.39 38.40 6.78
C SER A 120 6.82 38.90 6.56
N GLY A 121 7.45 39.48 7.61
CA GLY A 121 8.85 39.90 7.65
C GLY A 121 9.72 38.92 8.44
N GLU A 122 10.78 39.39 9.09
CA GLU A 122 11.65 38.53 9.90
C GLU A 122 10.87 37.83 11.04
N PRO A 123 11.22 36.56 11.37
CA PRO A 123 10.63 35.86 12.50
C PRO A 123 11.00 36.54 13.81
N ALA A 124 10.05 36.56 14.75
CA ALA A 124 10.34 37.03 16.11
C ALA A 124 11.32 36.08 16.81
N SER A 125 12.40 36.61 17.39
CA SER A 125 13.41 35.86 18.14
C SER A 125 13.15 35.83 19.65
N ASP A 126 12.25 36.69 20.15
CA ASP A 126 11.88 36.82 21.56
C ASP A 126 10.66 35.98 21.96
N ARG A 127 10.18 35.10 21.06
CA ARG A 127 8.95 34.31 21.23
C ARG A 127 9.22 32.85 20.89
N SER A 128 8.44 31.96 21.50
CA SER A 128 8.38 30.54 21.16
C SER A 128 6.93 30.14 20.86
N LEU A 129 6.72 29.21 19.94
CA LEU A 129 5.38 28.73 19.58
C LEU A 129 5.33 27.20 19.63
N GLU A 130 4.30 26.67 20.28
CA GLU A 130 3.96 25.24 20.21
C GLU A 130 2.61 25.07 19.50
N VAL A 131 2.60 24.32 18.40
CA VAL A 131 1.38 23.94 17.68
C VAL A 131 1.21 22.43 17.76
N SER A 132 0.10 21.98 18.34
CA SER A 132 -0.25 20.56 18.43
C SER A 132 -1.59 20.32 17.76
N VAL A 133 -1.60 19.50 16.71
CA VAL A 133 -2.80 19.04 16.01
C VAL A 133 -2.88 17.53 16.16
N SER A 134 -3.94 17.03 16.78
CA SER A 134 -4.14 15.60 17.01
C SER A 134 -5.59 15.21 16.71
N GLY A 135 -5.82 14.11 15.99
CA GLY A 135 -7.17 13.67 15.67
C GLY A 135 -7.93 14.61 14.73
N LEU A 136 -7.27 15.43 13.92
CA LEU A 136 -7.95 16.27 12.94
C LEU A 136 -8.53 15.39 11.82
N SER A 137 -9.84 15.43 11.64
CA SER A 137 -10.54 14.63 10.64
C SER A 137 -11.37 15.50 9.72
N GLY A 138 -11.45 15.19 8.43
CA GLY A 138 -12.20 16.04 7.51
C GLY A 138 -12.31 15.53 6.09
N GLY A 139 -13.53 15.56 5.55
CA GLY A 139 -13.85 15.14 4.18
C GLY A 139 -13.52 16.19 3.12
N TYR A 140 -13.48 17.47 3.50
CA TYR A 140 -13.08 18.57 2.63
C TYR A 140 -12.41 19.69 3.45
N CYS A 141 -11.11 19.53 3.71
CA CYS A 141 -10.36 20.34 4.67
C CYS A 141 -8.93 20.66 4.21
N SER A 142 -8.35 21.74 4.73
CA SER A 142 -6.94 22.10 4.51
C SER A 142 -6.30 22.73 5.76
N LEU A 143 -5.11 22.26 6.13
CA LEU A 143 -4.24 22.82 7.16
C LEU A 143 -3.09 23.58 6.49
N VAL A 144 -2.95 24.86 6.82
CA VAL A 144 -2.08 25.81 6.12
C VAL A 144 -1.13 26.48 7.10
N PHE A 145 0.17 26.35 6.88
CA PHE A 145 1.20 27.13 7.55
C PHE A 145 1.71 28.19 6.58
N VAL A 146 1.64 29.46 6.99
CA VAL A 146 2.01 30.59 6.15
C VAL A 146 2.90 31.58 6.88
N HIS A 147 3.86 32.16 6.14
CA HIS A 147 4.81 33.15 6.63
C HIS A 147 5.77 32.61 7.70
N ASN A 148 6.59 33.48 8.28
CA ASN A 148 7.68 33.08 9.17
C ASN A 148 7.15 32.86 10.60
N LEU A 149 7.21 31.61 11.08
CA LEU A 149 6.90 31.29 12.47
C LEU A 149 8.01 31.83 13.38
N PRO A 150 7.74 32.11 14.68
CA PRO A 150 8.78 32.48 15.64
C PRO A 150 9.97 31.51 15.62
N ALA A 151 11.14 31.98 16.04
CA ALA A 151 12.25 31.08 16.28
C ALA A 151 11.87 30.05 17.37
N HIS A 152 12.50 28.87 17.37
CA HIS A 152 12.20 27.82 18.36
C HIS A 152 10.73 27.37 18.38
N THR A 153 10.11 27.29 17.20
CA THR A 153 8.74 26.78 17.08
C THR A 153 8.75 25.25 17.02
N ASN A 154 7.80 24.60 17.71
CA ASN A 154 7.54 23.17 17.59
C ASN A 154 6.11 22.95 17.07
N VAL A 155 5.99 22.30 15.92
CA VAL A 155 4.73 21.92 15.30
C VAL A 155 4.63 20.40 15.24
N SER A 156 3.58 19.83 15.81
CA SER A 156 3.25 18.40 15.69
C SER A 156 1.84 18.23 15.13
N VAL A 157 1.71 17.49 14.03
CA VAL A 157 0.44 17.04 13.45
C VAL A 157 0.42 15.53 13.51
N ARG A 158 -0.53 14.92 14.23
CA ARG A 158 -0.57 13.47 14.40
C ARG A 158 -1.96 12.87 14.40
N ASP A 159 -2.03 11.57 14.13
CA ASP A 159 -3.25 10.76 14.24
C ASP A 159 -4.44 11.37 13.50
N SER A 160 -4.20 11.96 12.33
CA SER A 160 -5.16 12.81 11.61
C SER A 160 -5.51 12.21 10.24
N THR A 161 -6.70 12.50 9.72
CA THR A 161 -7.14 12.10 8.37
C THR A 161 -7.76 13.30 7.67
N ILE A 162 -7.01 13.91 6.76
CA ILE A 162 -7.38 15.16 6.10
C ILE A 162 -7.54 14.90 4.60
N VAL A 163 -8.76 15.09 4.10
CA VAL A 163 -9.12 14.88 2.70
C VAL A 163 -9.46 16.21 2.05
N THR A 164 -8.93 16.44 0.85
CA THR A 164 -9.26 17.59 0.00
C THR A 164 -9.71 17.09 -1.38
N PRO A 165 -11.01 16.85 -1.59
CA PRO A 165 -11.53 16.27 -2.82
C PRO A 165 -11.56 17.27 -3.99
N GLY A 166 -11.48 18.56 -3.70
CA GLY A 166 -11.64 19.63 -4.68
C GLY A 166 -10.78 20.86 -4.40
N PRO A 167 -10.83 21.86 -5.30
CA PRO A 167 -10.01 23.06 -5.21
C PRO A 167 -10.37 23.94 -4.00
N MET A 168 -9.36 24.40 -3.27
CA MET A 168 -9.53 25.34 -2.16
C MET A 168 -9.32 26.80 -2.60
N ARG A 169 -10.09 27.73 -2.01
CA ARG A 169 -9.88 29.18 -2.17
C ARG A 169 -9.07 29.73 -1.00
N TYR A 170 -7.77 29.90 -1.19
CA TYR A 170 -6.88 30.49 -0.19
C TYR A 170 -6.93 32.02 -0.21
N SER A 171 -8.06 32.60 0.17
CA SER A 171 -8.26 34.07 0.18
C SER A 171 -7.27 34.83 1.07
N GLN A 172 -6.60 34.15 2.01
CA GLN A 172 -5.62 34.72 2.92
C GLN A 172 -4.18 34.74 2.37
N LEU A 173 -3.91 34.10 1.22
CA LEU A 173 -2.57 33.97 0.65
C LEU A 173 -2.41 34.91 -0.56
N SER A 174 -1.54 35.91 -0.46
CA SER A 174 -1.12 36.72 -1.62
C SER A 174 -0.16 35.92 -2.49
N GLY A 175 -0.49 35.70 -3.77
CA GLY A 175 0.39 35.06 -4.75
C GLY A 175 0.09 33.58 -5.03
N LEU A 176 -0.72 32.91 -4.20
CA LEU A 176 -1.30 31.61 -4.54
C LEU A 176 -2.58 31.84 -5.36
N THR A 177 -2.41 32.11 -6.66
CA THR A 177 -3.53 32.39 -7.59
C THR A 177 -4.27 31.13 -8.01
N ASP A 178 -3.58 29.99 -8.03
CA ASP A 178 -4.13 28.73 -8.47
C ASP A 178 -4.94 28.07 -7.35
N ALA A 179 -6.09 27.50 -7.71
CA ALA A 179 -6.92 26.78 -6.77
C ALA A 179 -6.26 25.43 -6.46
N VAL A 180 -5.50 25.37 -5.37
CA VAL A 180 -4.77 24.16 -4.97
C VAL A 180 -5.65 23.25 -4.10
N ALA A 181 -5.90 22.04 -4.57
CA ALA A 181 -6.53 20.98 -3.78
C ALA A 181 -5.47 20.26 -2.93
N SER A 182 -5.20 20.76 -1.72
CA SER A 182 -4.20 20.15 -0.82
C SER A 182 -4.61 20.19 0.65
N PRO A 183 -4.54 19.05 1.36
CA PRO A 183 -4.90 18.96 2.78
C PRO A 183 -3.82 19.55 3.69
N LEU A 184 -2.56 19.57 3.26
CA LEU A 184 -1.46 20.25 3.95
C LEU A 184 -0.78 21.25 3.02
N VAL A 185 -0.60 22.49 3.46
CA VAL A 185 0.05 23.56 2.68
C VAL A 185 1.10 24.28 3.51
N LEU A 186 2.32 24.40 2.96
CA LEU A 186 3.38 25.26 3.49
C LEU A 186 3.61 26.41 2.49
N HIS A 187 3.44 27.66 2.92
CA HIS A 187 3.51 28.81 2.01
C HIS A 187 4.37 29.96 2.53
N ALA A 188 5.40 30.34 1.77
CA ALA A 188 6.27 31.48 2.08
C ALA A 188 6.86 31.41 3.52
N THR A 189 7.41 30.25 3.90
CA THR A 189 7.84 29.97 5.28
C THR A 189 9.37 29.87 5.39
N SER A 190 9.99 30.77 6.15
CA SER A 190 11.37 30.65 6.61
C SER A 190 11.35 30.16 8.06
N LEU A 191 11.76 28.91 8.25
CA LEU A 191 11.84 28.25 9.54
C LEU A 191 13.24 28.46 10.12
N LEU A 192 13.30 29.05 11.32
CA LEU A 192 14.54 29.27 12.06
C LEU A 192 14.48 28.51 13.39
N GLN A 193 15.37 27.53 13.58
CA GLN A 193 15.40 26.70 14.80
C GLN A 193 14.06 26.03 15.12
N THR A 194 13.31 25.66 14.09
CA THR A 194 11.93 25.16 14.19
C THR A 194 11.85 23.70 13.80
N GLN A 195 10.97 22.95 14.45
CA GLN A 195 10.64 21.57 14.09
C GLN A 195 9.18 21.48 13.66
N LEU A 196 8.91 20.97 12.45
CA LEU A 196 7.57 20.64 11.97
C LEU A 196 7.50 19.14 11.70
N ARG A 197 6.71 18.41 12.49
CA ARG A 197 6.54 16.97 12.38
C ARG A 197 5.09 16.61 12.07
N VAL A 198 4.89 15.82 11.02
CA VAL A 198 3.62 15.19 10.68
C VAL A 198 3.80 13.69 10.83
N SER A 199 3.05 13.06 11.73
CA SER A 199 3.20 11.64 12.03
C SER A 199 1.88 10.87 12.01
N SER A 200 1.87 9.61 11.57
CA SER A 200 0.68 8.74 11.60
C SER A 200 -0.58 9.42 11.06
N THR A 201 -0.43 10.10 9.92
CA THR A 201 -1.48 10.94 9.33
C THR A 201 -1.78 10.50 7.90
N VAL A 202 -3.05 10.57 7.51
CA VAL A 202 -3.50 10.29 6.15
C VAL A 202 -3.84 11.62 5.48
N LEU A 203 -3.16 11.92 4.37
CA LEU A 203 -3.36 13.11 3.56
C LEU A 203 -3.83 12.69 2.17
N ARG A 204 -5.04 13.09 1.78
CA ARG A 204 -5.66 12.68 0.51
C ARG A 204 -6.07 13.87 -0.34
N SER A 205 -5.73 13.84 -1.62
CA SER A 205 -6.25 14.76 -2.64
C SER A 205 -6.89 13.98 -3.79
N LEU A 206 -8.12 14.33 -4.17
CA LEU A 206 -8.87 13.63 -5.24
C LEU A 206 -9.04 14.48 -6.50
N HIS A 207 -8.50 15.70 -6.51
CA HIS A 207 -8.70 16.65 -7.61
C HIS A 207 -7.58 16.57 -8.65
N ALA A 208 -7.93 16.74 -9.93
CA ALA A 208 -6.93 16.87 -11.00
C ALA A 208 -5.99 18.06 -10.72
N GLY A 209 -4.68 17.85 -10.83
CA GLY A 209 -3.68 18.86 -10.45
C GLY A 209 -3.50 19.04 -8.93
N GLY A 210 -4.26 18.33 -8.10
CA GLY A 210 -4.17 18.38 -6.65
C GLY A 210 -2.94 17.67 -6.09
N SER A 211 -2.60 17.97 -4.83
CA SER A 211 -1.49 17.31 -4.13
C SER A 211 -1.82 16.99 -2.68
N ALA A 212 -1.30 15.91 -2.10
CA ALA A 212 -1.52 15.64 -0.66
C ALA A 212 -0.71 16.59 0.24
N VAL A 213 0.46 17.05 -0.21
CA VAL A 213 1.21 18.14 0.41
C VAL A 213 1.61 19.16 -0.65
N HIS A 214 1.30 20.43 -0.42
CA HIS A 214 1.67 21.52 -1.32
C HIS A 214 2.67 22.46 -0.64
N VAL A 215 3.71 22.84 -1.38
CA VAL A 215 4.70 23.81 -0.94
C VAL A 215 4.79 24.94 -1.97
N GLY A 216 4.56 26.17 -1.54
CA GLY A 216 4.54 27.35 -2.41
C GLY A 216 5.17 28.59 -1.77
N GLY A 217 5.40 29.64 -2.54
CA GLY A 217 5.90 30.92 -2.05
C GLY A 217 7.37 30.91 -1.55
N GLY A 218 8.03 29.75 -1.60
CA GLY A 218 9.37 29.55 -1.06
C GLY A 218 9.36 29.04 0.38
N VAL A 219 10.21 28.06 0.66
CA VAL A 219 10.42 27.51 2.00
C VAL A 219 11.91 27.39 2.28
N ASP A 220 12.37 28.02 3.35
CA ASP A 220 13.76 28.01 3.81
C ASP A 220 13.83 27.37 5.20
N LEU A 221 14.69 26.36 5.38
CA LEU A 221 15.00 25.76 6.67
C LEU A 221 16.39 26.23 7.08
N LEU A 222 16.45 26.91 8.22
CA LEU A 222 17.68 27.40 8.85
C LEU A 222 17.80 26.75 10.23
N SER A 223 18.76 25.83 10.36
CA SER A 223 18.89 24.98 11.56
C SER A 223 17.54 24.44 12.02
N SER A 224 16.75 23.88 11.09
CA SER A 224 15.36 23.50 11.31
C SER A 224 15.08 22.10 10.76
N ALA A 225 13.99 21.47 11.21
CA ALA A 225 13.56 20.16 10.76
C ALA A 225 12.14 20.16 10.22
N VAL A 226 11.92 19.52 9.07
CA VAL A 226 10.59 19.14 8.58
C VAL A 226 10.57 17.63 8.42
N VAL A 227 9.67 16.94 9.12
CA VAL A 227 9.64 15.47 9.22
C VAL A 227 8.24 14.94 8.92
N LEU A 228 8.12 14.11 7.90
CA LEU A 228 6.93 13.28 7.64
C LEU A 228 7.25 11.84 8.07
N ASP A 229 6.47 11.27 8.96
CA ASP A 229 6.74 9.96 9.58
C ASP A 229 5.50 9.06 9.65
N GLY A 230 5.48 7.92 8.97
CA GLY A 230 4.29 7.05 9.01
C GLY A 230 3.08 7.70 8.34
N VAL A 231 3.29 8.52 7.30
CA VAL A 231 2.25 9.26 6.60
C VAL A 231 1.81 8.52 5.34
N LEU A 232 0.50 8.48 5.07
CA LEU A 232 -0.04 8.07 3.78
C LEU A 232 -0.30 9.32 2.92
N LEU A 233 0.38 9.41 1.79
CA LEU A 233 0.19 10.46 0.78
C LEU A 233 -0.59 9.88 -0.40
N GLU A 234 -1.87 10.25 -0.52
CA GLU A 234 -2.75 9.76 -1.58
C GLU A 234 -3.18 10.90 -2.52
N ALA A 235 -2.98 10.73 -3.81
CA ALA A 235 -3.31 11.72 -4.83
C ALA A 235 -3.90 11.05 -6.07
N SER A 236 -5.23 10.92 -6.12
CA SER A 236 -5.95 10.12 -7.13
C SER A 236 -6.64 10.93 -8.23
N GLY A 237 -6.38 12.24 -8.31
CA GLY A 237 -7.01 13.16 -9.27
C GLY A 237 -6.65 13.01 -10.75
N GLY A 238 -5.81 12.05 -11.13
CA GLY A 238 -5.41 11.77 -12.51
C GLY A 238 -3.92 12.02 -12.76
N PRO A 239 -3.48 12.05 -14.03
CA PRO A 239 -2.04 12.10 -14.38
C PRO A 239 -1.33 13.39 -13.93
N THR A 240 -2.07 14.44 -13.59
CA THR A 240 -1.55 15.73 -13.10
C THR A 240 -1.55 15.83 -11.58
N ALA A 241 -2.01 14.81 -10.84
CA ALA A 241 -1.99 14.81 -9.38
C ALA A 241 -0.59 14.47 -8.83
N PHE A 242 -0.28 14.90 -7.61
CA PHE A 242 1.02 14.68 -6.97
C PHE A 242 0.92 14.23 -5.52
N ALA A 243 1.75 13.30 -5.07
CA ALA A 243 1.81 12.96 -3.64
C ALA A 243 2.27 14.16 -2.79
N MET A 244 3.34 14.81 -3.24
CA MET A 244 3.82 16.08 -2.68
C MET A 244 4.35 16.95 -3.82
N HIS A 245 4.02 18.24 -3.80
CA HIS A 245 4.40 19.15 -4.88
C HIS A 245 4.92 20.49 -4.33
N VAL A 246 6.21 20.72 -4.55
CA VAL A 246 6.81 22.05 -4.46
C VAL A 246 6.59 22.75 -5.80
N ALA A 247 5.87 23.86 -5.79
CA ALA A 247 5.58 24.63 -7.00
C ALA A 247 6.88 25.01 -7.72
N SER A 248 6.91 24.91 -9.06
CA SER A 248 8.14 25.02 -9.86
C SER A 248 8.87 26.36 -9.71
N SER A 249 8.15 27.46 -9.42
CA SER A 249 8.70 28.78 -9.15
C SER A 249 9.24 28.94 -7.72
N SER A 250 8.84 28.05 -6.81
CA SER A 250 9.18 28.11 -5.40
C SER A 250 10.53 27.47 -5.12
N ARG A 251 11.27 28.08 -4.19
CA ARG A 251 12.53 27.55 -3.69
C ARG A 251 12.26 26.65 -2.49
N LEU A 252 12.94 25.52 -2.40
CA LEU A 252 13.07 24.73 -1.17
C LEU A 252 14.54 24.73 -0.76
N SER A 253 14.89 25.37 0.35
CA SER A 253 16.27 25.49 0.80
C SER A 253 16.48 24.92 2.19
N LEU A 254 17.56 24.18 2.39
CA LEU A 254 17.99 23.63 3.66
C LEU A 254 19.41 24.11 3.93
N ARG A 255 19.62 24.84 5.04
CA ARG A 255 20.93 25.40 5.41
C ARG A 255 21.20 25.24 6.90
N SER A 256 22.49 25.35 7.25
CA SER A 256 22.97 25.42 8.63
C SER A 256 22.50 24.23 9.48
N HIS A 257 22.80 23.01 9.05
CA HIS A 257 22.42 21.78 9.74
C HIS A 257 20.90 21.62 9.86
N SER A 258 20.18 21.79 8.74
CA SER A 258 18.74 21.51 8.66
C SER A 258 18.47 20.09 8.16
N VAL A 259 17.25 19.59 8.40
CA VAL A 259 16.80 18.27 7.92
C VAL A 259 15.41 18.36 7.29
N PHE A 260 15.26 17.87 6.07
CA PHE A 260 13.96 17.52 5.49
C PHE A 260 13.90 16.00 5.36
N SER A 261 13.03 15.36 6.13
CA SER A 261 12.96 13.90 6.25
C SER A 261 11.58 13.38 5.89
N VAL A 262 11.52 12.46 4.93
CA VAL A 262 10.33 11.65 4.64
C VAL A 262 10.65 10.22 5.04
N THR A 263 9.99 9.72 6.08
CA THR A 263 10.32 8.44 6.70
C THR A 263 9.09 7.56 6.87
N ASN A 264 9.19 6.28 6.52
CA ASN A 264 8.08 5.31 6.63
C ASN A 264 6.80 5.81 5.96
N VAL A 265 6.91 6.41 4.77
CA VAL A 265 5.80 7.04 4.05
C VAL A 265 5.35 6.16 2.90
N SER A 266 4.03 5.98 2.79
CA SER A 266 3.40 5.30 1.67
C SER A 266 2.77 6.30 0.71
N VAL A 267 3.06 6.16 -0.58
CA VAL A 267 2.60 7.03 -1.64
C VAL A 267 1.68 6.27 -2.61
N VAL A 268 0.48 6.79 -2.84
CA VAL A 268 -0.41 6.30 -3.89
C VAL A 268 -0.79 7.49 -4.75
N SER A 269 -0.22 7.59 -5.95
CA SER A 269 -0.55 8.68 -6.86
C SER A 269 -0.82 8.19 -8.28
N SER A 270 -1.91 8.69 -8.88
CA SER A 270 -2.20 8.48 -10.30
C SER A 270 -1.35 9.34 -11.23
N GLY A 271 -0.59 10.30 -10.69
CA GLY A 271 0.36 11.13 -11.42
C GLY A 271 1.78 11.00 -10.87
N GLY A 272 2.32 12.10 -10.32
CA GLY A 272 3.68 12.20 -9.80
C GLY A 272 3.81 11.84 -8.32
N GLY A 273 5.00 11.43 -7.91
CA GLY A 273 5.34 11.19 -6.49
C GLY A 273 5.60 12.49 -5.73
N ILE A 274 6.77 12.56 -5.10
CA ILE A 274 7.27 13.70 -4.33
C ILE A 274 8.13 14.58 -5.25
N VAL A 275 7.58 15.70 -5.68
CA VAL A 275 8.23 16.65 -6.59
C VAL A 275 8.75 17.84 -5.79
N LEU A 276 10.07 18.04 -5.79
CA LEU A 276 10.75 19.12 -5.04
C LEU A 276 10.99 20.41 -5.86
N GLY A 277 10.35 20.51 -7.03
CA GLY A 277 10.38 21.70 -7.87
C GLY A 277 11.74 21.94 -8.56
N GLY A 278 11.90 23.14 -9.12
CA GLY A 278 13.05 23.52 -9.96
C GLY A 278 14.15 24.30 -9.23
N ARG A 279 14.03 24.52 -7.92
CA ARG A 279 14.92 25.40 -7.14
C ARG A 279 15.26 24.81 -5.77
N LEU A 280 15.69 23.54 -5.75
CA LEU A 280 16.22 22.90 -4.55
C LEU A 280 17.59 23.49 -4.17
N ALA A 281 17.86 23.71 -2.89
CA ALA A 281 19.18 24.14 -2.42
C ALA A 281 19.52 23.52 -1.06
N VAL A 282 20.38 22.52 -1.03
CA VAL A 282 20.82 21.82 0.19
C VAL A 282 22.29 22.16 0.47
N SER A 283 22.60 22.71 1.65
CA SER A 283 23.98 23.03 2.07
C SER A 283 24.15 22.79 3.57
N ASP A 284 25.22 22.10 3.95
CA ASP A 284 25.47 21.66 5.34
C ASP A 284 24.24 21.02 6.01
N SER A 285 23.40 20.33 5.25
CA SER A 285 22.04 19.91 5.64
C SER A 285 21.64 18.61 4.94
N VAL A 286 20.57 17.97 5.41
CA VAL A 286 20.15 16.64 4.96
C VAL A 286 18.76 16.69 4.33
N LEU A 287 18.63 16.17 3.11
CA LEU A 287 17.37 15.83 2.46
C LEU A 287 17.30 14.31 2.36
N ARG A 288 16.38 13.66 3.06
CA ARG A 288 16.33 12.20 3.09
C ARG A 288 14.95 11.60 2.88
N PHE A 289 14.94 10.45 2.22
CA PHE A 289 13.79 9.59 1.99
C PHE A 289 14.14 8.19 2.47
N VAL A 290 13.53 7.74 3.56
CA VAL A 290 13.90 6.52 4.28
C VAL A 290 12.68 5.62 4.45
N GLY A 291 12.67 4.42 3.88
CA GLY A 291 11.50 3.54 3.96
C GLY A 291 10.27 4.14 3.27
N VAL A 292 10.47 4.75 2.09
CA VAL A 292 9.39 5.38 1.31
C VAL A 292 8.97 4.45 0.19
N GLU A 293 7.71 4.04 0.19
CA GLU A 293 7.15 3.21 -0.87
C GLU A 293 6.14 4.02 -1.69
N GLY A 294 6.01 3.73 -2.98
CA GLY A 294 4.91 4.32 -3.71
C GLY A 294 4.58 3.71 -5.04
N SER A 295 3.28 3.67 -5.33
CA SER A 295 2.75 3.45 -6.67
C SER A 295 2.59 4.78 -7.40
N VAL A 296 3.42 5.03 -8.40
CA VAL A 296 3.44 6.29 -9.17
C VAL A 296 3.59 6.02 -10.66
N ALA A 297 3.13 6.95 -11.51
CA ALA A 297 3.23 6.80 -12.96
C ALA A 297 4.65 7.04 -13.50
N SER A 298 5.53 7.69 -12.73
CA SER A 298 6.90 8.06 -13.14
C SER A 298 7.90 7.92 -11.98
N SER A 299 8.65 8.96 -11.63
CA SER A 299 9.61 8.92 -10.51
C SER A 299 8.92 9.16 -9.17
N LEU A 300 9.28 8.36 -8.16
CA LEU A 300 8.75 8.51 -6.81
C LEU A 300 9.29 9.78 -6.15
N VAL A 301 10.55 10.12 -6.37
CA VAL A 301 11.15 11.40 -5.99
C VAL A 301 11.61 12.14 -7.24
N ARG A 302 11.25 13.41 -7.42
CA ARG A 302 11.64 14.18 -8.61
C ARG A 302 12.14 15.56 -8.22
N CYS A 303 13.36 15.87 -8.66
CA CYS A 303 13.99 17.17 -8.48
C CYS A 303 14.30 17.76 -9.86
N ASP A 304 13.59 18.82 -10.23
CA ASP A 304 13.63 19.39 -11.58
C ASP A 304 14.75 20.42 -11.77
N GLY A 305 15.34 20.85 -10.66
CA GLY A 305 16.37 21.89 -10.67
C GLY A 305 16.89 22.15 -9.26
N GLY A 306 18.13 22.64 -9.18
CA GLY A 306 18.72 23.06 -7.91
C GLY A 306 20.14 22.55 -7.70
N THR A 307 20.63 22.73 -6.47
CA THR A 307 21.98 22.33 -6.07
C THR A 307 21.98 21.55 -4.76
N VAL A 308 22.81 20.51 -4.72
CA VAL A 308 23.26 19.87 -3.48
C VAL A 308 24.73 20.29 -3.30
N GLY A 309 24.92 21.33 -2.49
CA GLY A 309 26.19 21.98 -2.27
C GLY A 309 27.06 21.31 -1.19
N GLY A 310 28.18 21.94 -0.86
CA GLY A 310 29.07 21.50 0.21
C GLY A 310 28.35 21.18 1.52
N GLY A 311 28.69 20.05 2.13
CA GLY A 311 28.04 19.54 3.33
C GLY A 311 26.57 19.15 3.15
N GLY A 312 26.01 19.27 1.95
CA GLY A 312 24.66 18.81 1.63
C GLY A 312 24.63 17.31 1.37
N TRP A 313 23.66 16.62 1.97
CA TRP A 313 23.48 15.18 1.79
C TRP A 313 22.06 14.87 1.33
N LEU A 314 21.93 14.23 0.17
CA LEU A 314 20.68 13.66 -0.32
C LEU A 314 20.72 12.13 -0.11
N ASP A 315 19.86 11.64 0.77
CA ASP A 315 19.82 10.21 1.13
C ASP A 315 18.53 9.54 0.64
N LEU A 316 18.69 8.48 -0.15
CA LEU A 316 17.64 7.59 -0.60
C LEU A 316 17.95 6.21 0.00
N HIS A 317 17.22 5.84 1.04
CA HIS A 317 17.41 4.57 1.74
C HIS A 317 16.11 3.77 1.82
N ASP A 318 16.13 2.52 1.38
CA ASP A 318 14.93 1.66 1.39
C ASP A 318 13.72 2.32 0.69
N VAL A 319 13.97 2.89 -0.49
CA VAL A 319 12.94 3.57 -1.30
C VAL A 319 12.44 2.64 -2.40
N TRP A 320 11.12 2.42 -2.42
CA TRP A 320 10.44 1.48 -3.30
C TRP A 320 9.53 2.21 -4.28
N ALA A 321 10.00 2.40 -5.50
CA ALA A 321 9.20 2.92 -6.59
C ALA A 321 8.56 1.76 -7.36
N VAL A 322 7.25 1.70 -7.30
CA VAL A 322 6.46 0.57 -7.78
C VAL A 322 5.52 1.06 -8.90
N GLY A 323 5.58 0.44 -10.08
CA GLY A 323 4.90 0.91 -11.30
C GLY A 323 5.67 0.53 -12.57
N ALA A 324 4.98 0.18 -13.65
CA ALA A 324 5.63 -0.43 -14.83
C ALA A 324 6.83 0.36 -15.41
N ALA A 325 6.80 1.70 -15.31
CA ALA A 325 7.87 2.59 -15.76
C ALA A 325 8.44 3.47 -14.63
N SER A 326 8.24 3.10 -13.36
CA SER A 326 8.65 3.94 -12.24
C SER A 326 10.14 3.83 -11.92
N SER A 327 10.72 4.94 -11.48
CA SER A 327 12.09 5.05 -10.97
C SER A 327 12.08 5.59 -9.55
N VAL A 328 13.11 5.29 -8.77
CA VAL A 328 13.25 5.76 -7.38
C VAL A 328 13.36 7.27 -7.37
N ALA A 329 14.23 7.83 -8.22
CA ALA A 329 14.39 9.27 -8.30
C ALA A 329 14.72 9.79 -9.70
N SER A 330 14.32 11.02 -9.99
CA SER A 330 14.82 11.80 -11.13
C SER A 330 15.57 13.01 -10.62
N LEU A 331 16.91 13.00 -10.72
CA LEU A 331 17.79 14.05 -10.23
C LEU A 331 18.53 14.80 -11.35
N SER A 332 18.19 14.56 -12.61
CA SER A 332 18.90 15.14 -13.77
C SER A 332 18.89 16.66 -13.85
N GLY A 333 17.96 17.34 -13.16
CA GLY A 333 17.95 18.79 -13.04
C GLY A 333 18.85 19.33 -11.92
N VAL A 334 19.32 18.46 -11.02
CA VAL A 334 20.12 18.84 -9.85
C VAL A 334 21.60 18.87 -10.21
N THR A 335 22.32 19.87 -9.70
CA THR A 335 23.77 19.94 -9.76
C THR A 335 24.39 19.60 -8.42
N LEU A 336 25.29 18.61 -8.38
CA LEU A 336 26.13 18.32 -7.23
C LEU A 336 27.35 19.24 -7.26
N SER A 337 27.52 20.07 -6.23
CA SER A 337 28.61 21.04 -6.11
C SER A 337 29.28 20.94 -4.73
N GLY A 338 29.86 19.78 -4.46
CA GLY A 338 30.55 19.43 -3.21
C GLY A 338 29.69 18.64 -2.22
N GLY A 339 28.43 18.36 -2.57
CA GLY A 339 27.54 17.52 -1.77
C GLY A 339 27.68 16.04 -2.04
N ALA A 340 26.89 15.24 -1.34
CA ALA A 340 26.82 13.79 -1.48
C ALA A 340 25.40 13.31 -1.78
N VAL A 341 25.30 12.25 -2.58
CA VAL A 341 24.06 11.47 -2.78
C VAL A 341 24.32 10.02 -2.36
N SER A 342 23.50 9.47 -1.47
CA SER A 342 23.50 8.04 -1.14
C SER A 342 22.23 7.38 -1.67
N ILE A 343 22.38 6.20 -2.25
CA ILE A 343 21.26 5.38 -2.75
C ILE A 343 21.50 3.95 -2.28
N ALA A 344 20.79 3.54 -1.24
CA ALA A 344 20.98 2.24 -0.62
C ALA A 344 19.67 1.48 -0.43
N ARG A 345 19.65 0.18 -0.75
CA ARG A 345 18.49 -0.70 -0.57
C ARG A 345 17.24 -0.19 -1.30
N CYS A 346 17.40 0.56 -2.39
CA CYS A 346 16.28 1.07 -3.17
C CYS A 346 15.86 0.07 -4.27
N THR A 347 14.56 0.05 -4.55
CA THR A 347 13.95 -0.84 -5.55
C THR A 347 13.11 -0.04 -6.53
N ALA A 348 13.40 -0.19 -7.82
CA ALA A 348 12.58 0.31 -8.93
C ALA A 348 12.07 -0.86 -9.76
N THR A 349 10.77 -0.85 -10.09
CA THR A 349 10.20 -1.78 -11.07
C THR A 349 10.64 -1.45 -12.50
N GLY A 350 10.84 -0.17 -12.83
CA GLY A 350 11.40 0.25 -14.11
C GLY A 350 12.90 -0.05 -14.25
N ALA A 351 13.41 -0.01 -15.47
CA ALA A 351 14.83 -0.28 -15.76
C ALA A 351 15.79 0.80 -15.20
N THR A 352 15.31 2.04 -15.07
CA THR A 352 16.05 3.15 -14.48
C THR A 352 15.83 3.19 -12.97
N LEU A 353 16.91 3.14 -12.19
CA LEU A 353 16.87 3.33 -10.74
C LEU A 353 16.72 4.82 -10.44
N VAL A 354 17.71 5.61 -10.87
CA VAL A 354 17.77 7.05 -10.68
C VAL A 354 18.33 7.72 -11.93
N SER A 355 17.78 8.87 -12.33
CA SER A 355 18.43 9.75 -13.31
C SER A 355 19.51 10.57 -12.60
N GLU A 356 20.80 10.33 -12.90
CA GLU A 356 21.95 10.95 -12.22
C GLU A 356 21.93 12.50 -12.25
N PRO A 357 22.33 13.17 -11.15
CA PRO A 357 22.56 14.62 -11.15
C PRO A 357 23.79 15.03 -11.97
N ALA A 358 23.85 16.29 -12.38
CA ALA A 358 25.06 16.86 -12.97
C ALA A 358 26.14 17.03 -11.89
N ILE A 359 27.25 16.31 -12.00
CA ILE A 359 28.33 16.34 -10.99
C ILE A 359 29.39 17.35 -11.40
N THR A 360 29.47 18.48 -10.70
CA THR A 360 30.60 19.43 -10.82
C THR A 360 31.68 19.13 -9.79
N SER A 361 31.27 18.75 -8.58
CA SER A 361 32.09 18.19 -7.51
C SER A 361 31.17 17.48 -6.51
N GLY A 362 31.71 16.54 -5.73
CA GLY A 362 30.92 15.70 -4.81
C GLY A 362 30.96 14.22 -5.19
N ALA A 363 30.11 13.42 -4.55
CA ALA A 363 30.09 11.97 -4.77
C ALA A 363 28.67 11.39 -4.76
N VAL A 364 28.46 10.35 -5.58
CA VAL A 364 27.27 9.50 -5.54
C VAL A 364 27.70 8.10 -5.11
N SER A 365 27.21 7.65 -3.95
CA SER A 365 27.50 6.33 -3.40
C SER A 365 26.27 5.44 -3.47
N VAL A 366 26.45 4.20 -3.92
CA VAL A 366 25.34 3.27 -4.12
C VAL A 366 25.62 1.93 -3.45
N GLN A 367 24.58 1.30 -2.91
CA GLN A 367 24.69 -0.02 -2.28
C GLN A 367 23.41 -0.82 -2.40
N CYS A 368 23.52 -2.06 -2.86
CA CYS A 368 22.45 -3.05 -2.81
C CYS A 368 21.12 -2.53 -3.34
N ASN A 369 21.07 -2.12 -4.61
CA ASN A 369 19.85 -1.59 -5.23
C ASN A 369 19.28 -2.57 -6.25
N ARG A 370 18.00 -2.44 -6.59
CA ARG A 370 17.32 -3.26 -7.59
C ARG A 370 16.60 -2.37 -8.61
N ALA A 371 16.77 -2.66 -9.90
CA ALA A 371 16.06 -1.96 -10.97
C ALA A 371 15.70 -2.94 -12.09
N GLY A 372 14.49 -2.86 -12.64
CA GLY A 372 14.05 -3.73 -13.73
C GLY A 372 14.10 -5.22 -13.38
N GLY A 373 13.86 -5.56 -12.11
CA GLY A 373 13.88 -6.94 -11.60
C GLY A 373 15.26 -7.53 -11.32
N ARG A 374 16.36 -6.78 -11.49
CA ARG A 374 17.73 -7.23 -11.22
C ARG A 374 18.39 -6.44 -10.10
N VAL A 375 19.13 -7.14 -9.23
CA VAL A 375 20.03 -6.51 -8.25
C VAL A 375 21.24 -5.94 -8.99
N LEU A 376 21.62 -4.71 -8.65
CA LEU A 376 22.75 -4.01 -9.25
C LEU A 376 23.98 -4.21 -8.35
N GLN A 377 25.03 -4.79 -8.93
CA GLN A 377 26.27 -5.15 -8.22
C GLN A 377 27.50 -4.45 -8.78
N SER A 378 27.49 -4.06 -10.05
CA SER A 378 28.64 -3.43 -10.71
C SER A 378 28.34 -2.02 -11.21
N SER A 379 29.39 -1.21 -11.36
CA SER A 379 29.28 0.14 -11.92
C SER A 379 28.69 0.16 -13.34
N GLY A 380 28.92 -0.89 -14.14
CA GLY A 380 28.30 -1.05 -15.46
C GLY A 380 26.79 -1.23 -15.39
N GLU A 381 26.30 -1.97 -14.40
CA GLU A 381 24.87 -2.19 -14.20
C GLU A 381 24.15 -0.95 -13.69
N TYR A 382 24.79 -0.20 -12.79
CA TYR A 382 24.31 1.11 -12.33
C TYR A 382 24.27 2.13 -13.47
N ARG A 383 25.26 2.13 -14.36
CA ARG A 383 25.25 2.96 -15.58
C ARG A 383 24.03 2.68 -16.45
N LEU A 384 23.70 1.41 -16.67
CA LEU A 384 22.48 1.00 -17.39
C LEU A 384 21.20 1.38 -16.65
N ALA A 385 21.26 1.55 -15.32
CA ALA A 385 20.16 1.98 -14.48
C ALA A 385 20.07 3.51 -14.27
N GLY A 386 20.77 4.30 -15.10
CA GLY A 386 20.70 5.77 -15.10
C GLY A 386 21.76 6.49 -14.26
N LEU A 387 22.73 5.75 -13.71
CA LEU A 387 23.78 6.24 -12.81
C LEU A 387 25.20 5.97 -13.35
N PRO A 388 25.70 6.77 -14.32
CA PRO A 388 27.00 6.56 -14.95
C PRO A 388 28.23 6.71 -14.04
N SER A 389 28.18 7.56 -13.02
CA SER A 389 29.34 8.03 -12.26
C SER A 389 29.18 7.80 -10.75
N VAL A 390 29.21 6.54 -10.33
CA VAL A 390 28.96 6.13 -8.93
C VAL A 390 30.09 5.35 -8.28
N SER A 391 30.21 5.49 -6.96
CA SER A 391 31.01 4.61 -6.10
C SER A 391 30.12 3.47 -5.57
N VAL A 392 30.41 2.24 -5.99
CA VAL A 392 29.64 1.07 -5.59
C VAL A 392 30.22 0.45 -4.33
N VAL A 393 29.40 0.33 -3.29
CA VAL A 393 29.72 -0.38 -2.05
C VAL A 393 29.06 -1.77 -2.10
N PRO A 394 29.78 -2.86 -1.78
CA PRO A 394 29.20 -4.20 -1.70
C PRO A 394 28.00 -4.28 -0.76
N CYS A 395 27.01 -5.15 -1.03
CA CYS A 395 25.80 -5.31 -0.20
C CYS A 395 26.09 -5.67 1.27
N ASP A 396 27.16 -6.43 1.51
CA ASP A 396 27.65 -6.87 2.82
C ASP A 396 28.65 -5.89 3.45
N GLY A 397 29.10 -4.91 2.68
CA GLY A 397 29.99 -3.85 3.15
C GLY A 397 29.25 -2.76 3.93
N CYS A 398 30.03 -1.88 4.53
CA CYS A 398 29.52 -0.66 5.13
C CYS A 398 30.45 0.50 4.78
N ALA A 399 29.88 1.69 4.62
CA ALA A 399 30.64 2.88 4.30
C ALA A 399 30.02 4.10 4.97
N ALA A 400 30.87 4.98 5.51
CA ALA A 400 30.43 6.24 6.12
C ALA A 400 29.56 7.07 5.15
N ALA A 401 29.91 7.08 3.86
CA ALA A 401 29.17 7.80 2.82
C ALA A 401 27.71 7.33 2.59
N LEU A 402 27.32 6.19 3.16
CA LEU A 402 25.96 5.65 3.08
C LEU A 402 25.23 5.69 4.43
N ALA A 403 25.96 5.74 5.54
CA ALA A 403 25.41 5.60 6.88
C ALA A 403 25.45 6.90 7.70
N CYS A 404 26.39 7.80 7.41
CA CYS A 404 26.71 8.94 8.27
C CYS A 404 26.57 10.27 7.55
N PHE A 405 26.04 11.27 8.24
CA PHE A 405 26.10 12.65 7.79
C PHE A 405 27.50 13.24 8.03
N ASP A 406 28.28 13.37 6.96
CA ASP A 406 29.70 13.74 7.02
C ASP A 406 29.99 14.98 7.90
N ALA A 407 29.21 16.05 7.73
CA ALA A 407 29.44 17.32 8.43
C ALA A 407 29.37 17.22 9.97
N LEU A 408 28.65 16.23 10.51
CA LEU A 408 28.51 15.99 11.95
C LEU A 408 29.10 14.64 12.38
N THR A 409 29.85 13.96 11.52
CA THR A 409 30.52 12.70 11.85
C THR A 409 31.94 12.97 12.35
N ALA A 410 32.30 12.38 13.49
CA ALA A 410 33.62 12.46 14.10
C ALA A 410 34.53 11.33 13.62
N SER A 411 34.01 10.10 13.59
CA SER A 411 34.73 8.91 13.11
C SER A 411 33.75 7.84 12.63
N PHE A 412 34.23 6.89 11.83
CA PHE A 412 33.49 5.72 11.38
C PHE A 412 34.33 4.46 11.63
N SER A 413 33.82 3.55 12.44
CA SER A 413 34.47 2.30 12.83
C SER A 413 33.41 1.24 13.12
N ASP A 414 33.69 -0.03 12.82
CA ASP A 414 32.77 -1.15 13.05
C ASP A 414 31.35 -0.91 12.49
N CYS A 415 31.27 -0.27 11.32
CA CYS A 415 30.03 0.13 10.64
C CYS A 415 29.12 1.08 11.42
N ALA A 416 29.63 1.77 12.44
CA ALA A 416 28.92 2.75 13.24
C ALA A 416 29.53 4.15 13.10
N CYS A 417 28.67 5.17 13.14
CA CYS A 417 29.09 6.57 13.13
C CYS A 417 29.25 7.07 14.57
N SER A 418 30.39 7.68 14.88
CA SER A 418 30.54 8.49 16.10
C SER A 418 30.29 9.95 15.75
N CYS A 419 29.44 10.64 16.51
CA CYS A 419 28.99 11.98 16.17
C CYS A 419 29.82 13.08 16.84
N ARG A 420 30.03 14.18 16.11
CA ARG A 420 30.50 15.46 16.67
C ARG A 420 29.40 16.10 17.50
N ALA A 421 29.76 17.11 18.29
CA ALA A 421 28.79 17.93 19.00
C ALA A 421 27.73 18.49 18.03
N GLY A 422 26.46 18.32 18.38
CA GLY A 422 25.31 18.71 17.55
C GLY A 422 24.74 17.59 16.66
N GLY A 423 25.47 16.49 16.45
CA GLY A 423 24.92 15.30 15.79
C GLY A 423 24.13 14.42 16.77
N VAL A 424 23.00 13.88 16.30
CA VAL A 424 22.07 13.04 17.06
C VAL A 424 21.76 11.75 16.28
N GLY A 425 21.68 10.63 17.00
CA GLY A 425 21.35 9.31 16.45
C GLY A 425 22.50 8.63 15.70
N GLU A 426 22.25 7.40 15.24
CA GLU A 426 23.24 6.52 14.59
C GLU A 426 23.85 7.11 13.31
N ALA A 427 23.12 8.00 12.62
CA ALA A 427 23.57 8.64 11.38
C ALA A 427 24.16 10.05 11.59
N CYS A 428 24.32 10.49 12.85
CA CYS A 428 24.83 11.81 13.22
C CYS A 428 24.06 12.98 12.58
N LEU A 429 22.74 12.92 12.61
CA LEU A 429 21.89 13.92 11.98
C LEU A 429 21.75 15.18 12.86
N PRO A 430 21.49 16.37 12.29
CA PRO A 430 21.30 17.59 13.10
C PRO A 430 20.10 17.56 14.06
N PHE A 431 19.13 16.70 13.79
CA PHE A 431 17.89 16.56 14.56
C PHE A 431 17.60 15.07 14.76
N ASP A 432 16.93 14.76 15.88
CA ASP A 432 16.38 13.43 16.09
C ASP A 432 15.24 13.19 15.10
N VAL A 433 15.44 12.21 14.22
CA VAL A 433 14.50 11.85 13.17
C VAL A 433 14.30 10.33 13.18
N PRO A 434 13.08 9.84 12.92
CA PRO A 434 12.76 8.42 13.01
C PRO A 434 13.70 7.54 12.17
N PRO A 435 14.13 6.38 12.65
CA PRO A 435 14.83 5.43 11.78
C PRO A 435 13.86 4.85 10.74
N ALA A 436 14.39 4.17 9.72
CA ALA A 436 13.60 3.23 8.93
C ALA A 436 12.91 2.24 9.88
N ARG A 437 11.70 1.73 9.52
CA ARG A 437 11.15 0.55 10.20
C ARG A 437 12.25 -0.51 10.25
N VAL A 438 12.43 -1.09 11.43
CA VAL A 438 13.52 -2.02 11.73
C VAL A 438 13.42 -3.26 10.84
N GLY A 439 14.06 -3.23 9.67
CA GLY A 439 14.72 -4.40 9.12
C GLY A 439 15.94 -4.61 9.98
N GLY A 440 15.84 -5.45 11.01
CA GLY A 440 16.87 -5.63 12.02
C GLY A 440 18.24 -5.88 11.39
N GLY A 441 19.06 -4.82 11.37
CA GLY A 441 20.50 -4.91 11.24
C GLY A 441 21.03 -5.62 12.48
N GLY A 442 21.01 -6.94 12.43
CA GLY A 442 21.54 -7.79 13.46
C GLY A 442 21.77 -9.14 12.83
N GLY A 443 23.03 -9.46 12.56
CA GLY A 443 23.51 -10.79 12.14
C GLY A 443 23.28 -11.87 13.20
N GLY A 444 22.04 -12.00 13.68
CA GLY A 444 21.58 -13.09 14.52
C GLY A 444 21.52 -14.35 13.68
N ALA A 445 22.18 -15.39 14.19
CA ALA A 445 22.47 -16.64 13.51
C ALA A 445 21.37 -17.12 12.54
N GLN A 446 21.82 -17.57 11.38
CA GLN A 446 21.07 -18.24 10.30
C GLN A 446 20.34 -19.52 10.74
N GLY A 447 20.28 -19.82 12.05
CA GLY A 447 19.61 -20.96 12.63
C GLY A 447 18.09 -20.89 12.50
N CYS A 448 17.48 -22.08 12.54
CA CYS A 448 16.04 -22.25 12.68
C CYS A 448 15.62 -21.98 14.12
N VAL A 449 14.46 -21.37 14.32
CA VAL A 449 13.81 -21.37 15.62
C VAL A 449 13.35 -22.81 15.86
N SER A 450 13.87 -23.46 16.90
CA SER A 450 13.61 -24.88 17.11
C SER A 450 13.27 -25.27 18.54
N GLY A 451 12.30 -26.18 18.71
CA GLY A 451 11.99 -26.80 20.01
C GLY A 451 11.38 -25.85 21.05
N VAL A 452 10.72 -24.78 20.60
CA VAL A 452 10.12 -23.76 21.46
C VAL A 452 8.60 -23.68 21.27
N THR A 453 7.91 -23.20 22.30
CA THR A 453 6.49 -22.86 22.23
C THR A 453 6.33 -21.34 22.18
N LEU A 454 5.68 -20.83 21.14
CA LEU A 454 5.33 -19.42 21.00
C LEU A 454 3.92 -19.22 21.58
N THR A 455 3.81 -18.32 22.54
CA THR A 455 2.55 -17.92 23.21
C THR A 455 2.20 -16.45 22.99
N GLU A 456 2.99 -15.74 22.19
CA GLU A 456 2.80 -14.34 21.84
C GLU A 456 2.86 -14.17 20.31
N SER A 457 2.11 -13.19 19.81
CA SER A 457 2.12 -12.84 18.38
C SER A 457 3.46 -12.23 17.99
N VAL A 458 4.00 -12.62 16.82
CA VAL A 458 5.29 -12.12 16.33
C VAL A 458 5.27 -11.98 14.80
N THR A 459 5.93 -10.95 14.29
CA THR A 459 6.17 -10.76 12.86
C THR A 459 7.64 -11.06 12.56
N VAL A 460 7.87 -11.96 11.62
CA VAL A 460 9.18 -12.38 11.13
C VAL A 460 9.38 -11.83 9.73
N GLY A 461 10.55 -11.26 9.50
CA GLY A 461 11.05 -10.93 8.17
C GLY A 461 12.24 -9.99 8.27
N GLY A 462 12.18 -8.94 9.09
CA GLY A 462 13.34 -8.27 9.73
C GLY A 462 14.63 -8.08 8.92
N GLY A 463 14.59 -7.95 7.59
CA GLY A 463 15.75 -7.91 6.69
C GLY A 463 16.45 -9.26 6.45
N ARG A 464 15.90 -10.39 6.91
CA ARG A 464 16.48 -11.74 6.75
C ARG A 464 15.92 -12.41 5.49
N ALA A 465 16.79 -13.08 4.74
CA ALA A 465 16.41 -13.88 3.56
C ALA A 465 15.71 -15.21 3.91
N THR A 466 15.79 -15.64 5.18
CA THR A 466 15.34 -16.95 5.65
C THR A 466 14.46 -16.81 6.90
N ALA A 467 13.28 -17.43 6.91
CA ALA A 467 12.45 -17.65 8.09
C ALA A 467 12.29 -19.16 8.27
N CYS A 468 12.78 -19.71 9.38
CA CYS A 468 12.74 -21.15 9.61
C CYS A 468 12.21 -21.49 11.00
N PHE A 469 11.22 -22.37 11.04
CA PHE A 469 10.64 -22.95 12.23
C PHE A 469 10.74 -24.47 12.15
N ASP A 470 11.35 -25.11 13.14
CA ASP A 470 11.47 -26.56 13.22
C ASP A 470 11.01 -27.06 14.59
N SER A 471 9.99 -27.91 14.65
CA SER A 471 9.46 -28.43 15.91
C SER A 471 9.00 -27.30 16.85
N VAL A 472 8.37 -26.26 16.28
CA VAL A 472 7.84 -25.11 17.01
C VAL A 472 6.34 -25.29 17.25
N VAL A 473 5.88 -25.00 18.46
CA VAL A 473 4.46 -25.03 18.82
C VAL A 473 3.93 -23.61 18.92
N LEU A 474 2.96 -23.24 18.08
CA LEU A 474 2.24 -21.98 18.16
C LEU A 474 0.98 -22.23 18.98
N SER A 475 0.85 -21.63 20.16
CA SER A 475 -0.19 -21.98 21.12
C SER A 475 -1.04 -20.78 21.52
N GLY A 476 -2.36 -20.92 21.39
CA GLY A 476 -3.35 -19.91 21.77
C GLY A 476 -3.76 -19.02 20.59
N PRO A 477 -4.62 -18.00 20.84
CA PRO A 477 -5.15 -17.11 19.81
C PRO A 477 -4.12 -16.06 19.37
N ILE A 478 -2.94 -16.53 18.95
CA ILE A 478 -1.82 -15.70 18.52
C ILE A 478 -1.69 -15.69 17.00
N THR A 479 -1.01 -14.68 16.47
CA THR A 479 -0.65 -14.60 15.06
C THR A 479 0.86 -14.56 14.90
N VAL A 480 1.40 -15.55 14.21
CA VAL A 480 2.78 -15.54 13.72
C VAL A 480 2.75 -15.17 12.25
N ALA A 481 3.28 -14.00 11.90
CA ALA A 481 3.31 -13.51 10.54
C ALA A 481 4.72 -13.63 9.96
N VAL A 482 4.87 -14.23 8.78
CA VAL A 482 6.05 -14.13 7.94
C VAL A 482 5.72 -13.11 6.85
N ASP A 483 6.08 -11.85 7.12
CA ASP A 483 5.87 -10.77 6.18
C ASP A 483 7.01 -10.79 5.16
N LEU A 484 6.72 -11.33 3.97
CA LEU A 484 7.68 -11.42 2.87
C LEU A 484 8.22 -10.04 2.50
N ARG A 485 7.44 -8.98 2.71
CA ARG A 485 7.85 -7.61 2.43
C ARG A 485 8.99 -7.14 3.30
N SER A 486 9.02 -7.58 4.55
CA SER A 486 10.06 -7.22 5.51
C SER A 486 11.30 -8.12 5.41
N MET A 487 11.27 -9.17 4.58
CA MET A 487 12.43 -10.03 4.31
C MET A 487 13.44 -9.34 3.38
N ASP A 488 14.62 -9.96 3.21
CA ASP A 488 15.69 -9.38 2.39
C ASP A 488 15.34 -9.36 0.89
N ALA A 489 14.88 -8.22 0.40
CA ALA A 489 14.57 -8.00 -1.02
C ALA A 489 15.79 -8.12 -1.96
N PHE A 490 17.01 -8.17 -1.42
CA PHE A 490 18.26 -8.25 -2.19
C PHE A 490 18.89 -9.64 -2.18
N ALA A 491 18.31 -10.59 -1.44
CA ALA A 491 18.72 -11.98 -1.49
C ALA A 491 18.39 -12.63 -2.85
N ASP A 492 19.07 -13.74 -3.14
CA ASP A 492 18.79 -14.54 -4.34
C ASP A 492 17.37 -15.16 -4.29
N ALA A 493 16.95 -15.58 -3.09
CA ALA A 493 15.66 -16.20 -2.82
C ALA A 493 15.21 -15.92 -1.38
N LEU A 494 13.90 -15.86 -1.16
CA LEU A 494 13.31 -15.87 0.18
C LEU A 494 12.96 -17.29 0.58
N ASN A 495 13.49 -17.76 1.70
CA ASN A 495 13.24 -19.12 2.17
C ASN A 495 12.35 -19.09 3.40
N VAL A 496 11.14 -19.61 3.30
CA VAL A 496 10.23 -19.78 4.44
C VAL A 496 10.04 -21.27 4.67
N THR A 497 10.47 -21.78 5.83
CA THR A 497 10.47 -23.21 6.12
C THR A 497 9.77 -23.49 7.44
N LEU A 498 8.84 -24.44 7.39
CA LEU A 498 8.16 -24.99 8.56
C LEU A 498 8.28 -26.50 8.54
N ARG A 499 8.90 -27.06 9.58
CA ARG A 499 9.12 -28.50 9.75
C ARG A 499 8.61 -28.93 11.10
N HIS A 500 7.80 -29.98 11.16
CA HIS A 500 7.33 -30.56 12.43
C HIS A 500 6.62 -29.54 13.36
N CYS A 501 6.06 -28.46 12.79
CA CYS A 501 5.42 -27.41 13.57
C CYS A 501 4.00 -27.81 13.96
N VAL A 502 3.56 -27.33 15.13
CA VAL A 502 2.19 -27.54 15.63
C VAL A 502 1.50 -26.20 15.80
N LEU A 503 0.32 -26.02 15.20
CA LEU A 503 -0.54 -24.85 15.41
C LEU A 503 -1.70 -25.28 16.31
N ALA A 504 -1.80 -24.75 17.52
CA ALA A 504 -2.75 -25.21 18.52
C ALA A 504 -3.58 -24.05 19.11
N GLY A 505 -4.84 -24.33 19.40
CA GLY A 505 -5.68 -23.45 20.21
C GLY A 505 -6.00 -22.11 19.56
N GLY A 506 -6.26 -22.09 18.25
CA GLY A 506 -6.62 -20.87 17.53
C GLY A 506 -5.47 -20.13 16.87
N ALA A 507 -4.24 -20.66 16.94
CA ALA A 507 -3.05 -19.99 16.42
C ALA A 507 -3.12 -19.83 14.89
N GLN A 508 -2.73 -18.64 14.42
CA GLN A 508 -2.65 -18.31 13.00
C GLN A 508 -1.21 -18.17 12.55
N LEU A 509 -0.86 -18.81 11.43
CA LEU A 509 0.38 -18.57 10.70
C LEU A 509 0.03 -17.83 9.41
N ARG A 510 0.46 -16.57 9.27
CA ARG A 510 0.24 -15.77 8.07
C ARG A 510 1.54 -15.68 7.27
N ILE A 511 1.54 -15.99 5.98
CA ILE A 511 2.71 -15.87 5.12
C ILE A 511 2.31 -15.06 3.89
N GLY A 512 3.09 -14.02 3.56
CA GLY A 512 2.85 -13.21 2.38
C GLY A 512 2.85 -11.72 2.70
N GLY A 513 1.78 -11.02 2.29
CA GLY A 513 1.59 -9.58 2.54
C GLY A 513 1.99 -8.67 1.37
N LEU A 514 2.28 -9.24 0.19
CA LEU A 514 2.71 -8.46 -0.97
C LEU A 514 1.53 -8.11 -1.88
N SER A 515 1.46 -6.86 -2.32
CA SER A 515 0.67 -6.49 -3.50
C SER A 515 1.32 -7.04 -4.76
N GLU A 516 0.58 -7.19 -5.86
CA GLU A 516 1.15 -7.65 -7.14
C GLU A 516 2.33 -6.77 -7.60
N SER A 517 2.18 -5.46 -7.41
CA SER A 517 3.16 -4.49 -7.83
C SER A 517 4.45 -4.58 -7.00
N THR A 518 4.35 -4.90 -5.71
CA THR A 518 5.49 -5.15 -4.82
C THR A 518 6.07 -6.56 -5.00
N ALA A 519 5.26 -7.55 -5.37
CA ALA A 519 5.71 -8.93 -5.57
C ALA A 519 6.62 -9.08 -6.80
N ARG A 520 6.37 -8.32 -7.87
CA ARG A 520 7.19 -8.37 -9.11
C ARG A 520 8.67 -8.07 -8.90
N PRO A 521 9.07 -7.01 -8.18
CA PRO A 521 10.47 -6.74 -7.92
C PRO A 521 11.05 -7.60 -6.79
N MET A 522 10.28 -8.43 -6.10
CA MET A 522 10.81 -9.28 -5.03
C MET A 522 11.57 -10.50 -5.57
N PRO A 523 12.58 -11.01 -4.84
CA PRO A 523 13.16 -12.31 -5.17
C PRO A 523 12.11 -13.41 -5.02
N HIS A 524 12.29 -14.49 -5.78
CA HIS A 524 11.40 -15.64 -5.71
C HIS A 524 11.39 -16.23 -4.28
N ALA A 525 10.22 -16.70 -3.85
CA ALA A 525 10.02 -17.24 -2.51
C ALA A 525 9.85 -18.76 -2.57
N LEU A 526 10.60 -19.47 -1.72
CA LEU A 526 10.51 -20.90 -1.48
C LEU A 526 9.82 -21.12 -0.12
N VAL A 527 8.51 -21.34 -0.12
CA VAL A 527 7.70 -21.57 1.07
C VAL A 527 7.45 -23.07 1.23
N ASN A 528 8.18 -23.73 2.13
CA ASN A 528 8.11 -25.16 2.36
C ASN A 528 7.53 -25.47 3.74
N MET A 529 6.33 -26.05 3.76
CA MET A 529 5.62 -26.50 4.95
C MET A 529 5.51 -28.02 4.91
N THR A 530 6.22 -28.69 5.80
CA THR A 530 6.29 -30.17 5.84
C THR A 530 6.05 -30.68 7.25
N ASN A 531 5.27 -31.76 7.37
CA ASN A 531 4.94 -32.35 8.67
C ASN A 531 4.31 -31.33 9.63
N VAL A 532 3.42 -30.46 9.13
CA VAL A 532 2.70 -29.49 9.95
C VAL A 532 1.44 -30.13 10.51
N THR A 533 1.24 -29.99 11.81
CA THR A 533 0.03 -30.45 12.50
C THR A 533 -0.76 -29.25 13.00
N SER A 534 -2.02 -29.12 12.58
CA SER A 534 -2.92 -28.11 13.12
C SER A 534 -3.99 -28.76 13.99
N LEU A 535 -4.17 -28.24 15.21
CA LEU A 535 -5.20 -28.57 16.19
C LEU A 535 -5.94 -27.28 16.53
N GLU A 536 -6.90 -26.90 15.69
CA GLU A 536 -7.63 -25.62 15.74
C GLU A 536 -6.81 -24.40 15.31
N GLY A 537 -5.71 -24.59 14.59
CA GLY A 537 -4.92 -23.52 13.98
C GLY A 537 -5.22 -23.30 12.50
N THR A 538 -4.80 -22.15 11.98
CA THR A 538 -5.05 -21.75 10.60
C THR A 538 -3.77 -21.26 9.92
N ILE A 539 -3.50 -21.79 8.72
CA ILE A 539 -2.45 -21.26 7.83
C ILE A 539 -3.12 -20.28 6.87
N VAL A 540 -2.60 -19.07 6.75
CA VAL A 540 -3.10 -18.03 5.86
C VAL A 540 -1.99 -17.66 4.88
N LEU A 541 -2.23 -17.87 3.59
CA LEU A 541 -1.39 -17.35 2.52
C LEU A 541 -2.04 -16.08 1.99
N GLN A 542 -1.32 -14.97 2.02
CA GLN A 542 -1.88 -13.65 1.77
C GLN A 542 -1.15 -12.89 0.67
N GLY A 543 -1.90 -12.37 -0.30
CA GLY A 543 -1.40 -11.51 -1.36
C GLY A 543 -0.67 -12.26 -2.48
N THR A 544 0.10 -11.52 -3.27
CA THR A 544 0.73 -12.03 -4.48
C THR A 544 2.08 -12.67 -4.19
N MET A 545 2.29 -13.89 -4.66
CA MET A 545 3.60 -14.52 -4.62
C MET A 545 4.56 -13.85 -5.61
N PRO A 546 5.84 -13.61 -5.24
CA PRO A 546 6.83 -13.13 -6.19
C PRO A 546 6.92 -14.06 -7.41
N PRO A 547 7.27 -13.55 -8.60
CA PRO A 547 7.45 -14.39 -9.77
C PRO A 547 8.41 -15.55 -9.54
N ASN A 548 8.14 -16.72 -10.15
CA ASN A 548 8.99 -17.91 -10.07
C ASN A 548 9.12 -18.51 -8.65
N SER A 549 8.15 -18.25 -7.78
CA SER A 549 8.11 -18.81 -6.42
C SER A 549 7.64 -20.28 -6.40
N SER A 550 7.84 -20.94 -5.26
CA SER A 550 7.24 -22.24 -4.95
C SER A 550 6.64 -22.25 -3.55
N VAL A 551 5.41 -22.75 -3.42
CA VAL A 551 4.73 -23.00 -2.16
C VAL A 551 4.44 -24.50 -2.09
N LEU A 552 5.02 -25.18 -1.11
CA LEU A 552 4.82 -26.61 -0.85
C LEU A 552 4.19 -26.80 0.52
N LEU A 553 3.07 -27.53 0.56
CA LEU A 553 2.46 -28.01 1.79
C LEU A 553 2.33 -29.54 1.71
N ALA A 554 3.19 -30.26 2.43
CA ALA A 554 3.32 -31.69 2.29
C ALA A 554 3.26 -32.44 3.63
N ASN A 555 2.80 -33.69 3.59
CA ASN A 555 2.80 -34.62 4.74
C ASN A 555 2.16 -34.02 6.00
N SER A 556 1.13 -33.19 5.84
CA SER A 556 0.59 -32.36 6.91
C SER A 556 -0.83 -32.78 7.29
N THR A 557 -1.16 -32.66 8.57
CA THR A 557 -2.50 -32.98 9.12
C THR A 557 -3.09 -31.72 9.72
N LEU A 558 -4.02 -31.08 9.01
CA LEU A 558 -4.57 -29.80 9.41
C LEU A 558 -6.02 -29.97 9.86
N ARG A 559 -6.29 -29.76 11.14
CA ARG A 559 -7.64 -29.86 11.72
C ARG A 559 -8.08 -28.51 12.27
N ALA A 560 -9.29 -28.11 11.91
CA ALA A 560 -9.93 -26.92 12.46
C ALA A 560 -11.44 -27.14 12.63
N THR A 561 -12.04 -26.39 13.54
CA THR A 561 -13.48 -26.34 13.77
C THR A 561 -13.98 -24.91 13.81
N VAL A 562 -15.27 -24.70 13.55
CA VAL A 562 -15.93 -23.38 13.58
C VAL A 562 -15.76 -22.66 14.93
N GLY A 563 -15.67 -23.42 16.03
CA GLY A 563 -15.48 -22.86 17.37
C GLY A 563 -14.01 -22.73 17.82
N GLY A 564 -13.13 -23.54 17.26
CA GLY A 564 -11.71 -23.56 17.64
C GLY A 564 -10.84 -22.62 16.81
N SER A 565 -11.07 -22.57 15.49
CA SER A 565 -10.40 -21.61 14.62
C SER A 565 -10.76 -20.19 15.06
N GLN A 566 -9.75 -19.33 15.14
CA GLN A 566 -9.92 -17.90 15.47
C GLN A 566 -9.85 -17.02 14.22
N TYR A 567 -10.00 -17.63 13.03
CA TYR A 567 -10.05 -16.88 11.79
C TYR A 567 -11.37 -16.12 11.65
N VAL A 568 -11.28 -14.84 11.32
CA VAL A 568 -12.43 -13.97 11.05
C VAL A 568 -12.34 -13.50 9.60
N PRO A 569 -13.36 -13.77 8.77
CA PRO A 569 -13.40 -13.27 7.40
C PRO A 569 -13.34 -11.75 7.35
N THR A 570 -12.67 -11.22 6.31
CA THR A 570 -12.52 -9.78 6.08
C THR A 570 -13.35 -9.27 4.89
N THR A 571 -13.94 -10.17 4.11
CA THR A 571 -14.86 -9.81 3.02
C THR A 571 -16.09 -9.07 3.58
N PRO A 572 -16.44 -7.91 3.01
CA PRO A 572 -17.63 -7.16 3.43
C PRO A 572 -18.91 -8.00 3.44
N GLY A 573 -19.72 -7.83 4.47
CA GLY A 573 -20.97 -8.57 4.68
C GLY A 573 -20.80 -9.98 5.26
N HIS A 574 -19.56 -10.43 5.46
CA HIS A 574 -19.23 -11.74 6.01
C HIS A 574 -18.45 -11.65 7.33
N GLU A 575 -18.28 -10.46 7.89
CA GLU A 575 -17.48 -10.22 9.11
C GLU A 575 -18.05 -10.96 10.34
N GLU A 576 -19.37 -11.17 10.38
CA GLU A 576 -20.03 -11.96 11.44
C GLU A 576 -20.02 -13.47 11.17
N SER A 577 -19.61 -13.88 9.97
CA SER A 577 -19.66 -15.29 9.59
C SER A 577 -18.54 -16.07 10.26
N ARG A 578 -18.91 -17.13 10.99
CA ARG A 578 -17.95 -18.03 11.63
C ARG A 578 -17.71 -19.26 10.77
N TYR A 579 -16.46 -19.42 10.35
CA TYR A 579 -15.95 -20.59 9.64
C TYR A 579 -14.79 -21.20 10.41
N GLY A 580 -14.51 -22.47 10.15
CA GLY A 580 -13.41 -23.21 10.77
C GLY A 580 -12.26 -23.55 9.83
N PRO A 581 -11.62 -22.61 9.11
CA PRO A 581 -10.64 -22.95 8.10
C PRO A 581 -9.33 -23.46 8.68
N ALA A 582 -8.79 -24.48 8.04
CA ALA A 582 -7.44 -24.97 8.26
C ALA A 582 -6.43 -24.24 7.37
N LEU A 583 -6.85 -23.88 6.15
CA LEU A 583 -6.08 -23.09 5.18
C LEU A 583 -6.93 -21.93 4.67
N VAL A 584 -6.32 -20.75 4.54
CA VAL A 584 -6.93 -19.57 3.95
C VAL A 584 -6.05 -19.06 2.83
N LEU A 585 -6.66 -18.80 1.68
CA LEU A 585 -6.05 -18.14 0.52
C LEU A 585 -6.67 -16.75 0.38
N ASP A 586 -5.94 -15.74 0.80
CA ASP A 586 -6.44 -14.38 0.89
C ASP A 586 -5.78 -13.46 -0.15
N GLY A 587 -6.50 -13.19 -1.24
CA GLY A 587 -6.01 -12.39 -2.38
C GLY A 587 -4.81 -13.03 -3.06
N VAL A 588 -4.74 -14.37 -3.05
CA VAL A 588 -3.58 -15.11 -3.55
C VAL A 588 -3.48 -14.99 -5.06
N ARG A 589 -2.34 -14.50 -5.53
CA ARG A 589 -2.00 -14.49 -6.96
C ARG A 589 -0.68 -15.21 -7.18
N LEU A 590 -0.72 -16.23 -8.02
CA LEU A 590 0.44 -17.00 -8.46
C LEU A 590 0.93 -16.41 -9.79
N LEU A 591 2.18 -15.96 -9.82
CA LEU A 591 2.85 -15.43 -11.01
C LEU A 591 4.02 -16.34 -11.37
N SER A 592 3.89 -17.17 -12.40
CA SER A 592 4.88 -18.23 -12.70
C SER A 592 5.28 -19.04 -11.47
N THR A 593 4.32 -19.27 -10.56
CA THR A 593 4.54 -19.83 -9.23
C THR A 593 3.92 -21.22 -9.15
N ARG A 594 4.59 -22.12 -8.44
CA ARG A 594 4.10 -23.48 -8.19
C ARG A 594 3.56 -23.57 -6.77
N PHE A 595 2.27 -23.77 -6.62
CA PHE A 595 1.64 -24.13 -5.35
C PHE A 595 1.28 -25.61 -5.40
N VAL A 596 1.92 -26.41 -4.54
CA VAL A 596 1.71 -27.84 -4.43
C VAL A 596 1.28 -28.20 -3.03
N MET A 597 0.11 -28.81 -2.89
CA MET A 597 -0.31 -29.49 -1.69
C MET A 597 -0.29 -30.99 -1.97
N THR A 598 0.43 -31.78 -1.16
CA THR A 598 0.53 -33.23 -1.37
C THR A 598 0.53 -34.04 -0.09
N ARG A 599 0.03 -35.28 -0.14
CA ARG A 599 0.06 -36.26 0.98
C ARG A 599 -0.44 -35.66 2.29
N SER A 600 -1.47 -34.83 2.22
CA SER A 600 -1.95 -34.05 3.36
C SER A 600 -3.42 -34.32 3.64
N THR A 601 -3.80 -34.22 4.92
CA THR A 601 -5.17 -34.40 5.38
C THR A 601 -5.71 -33.11 5.98
N LEU A 602 -6.88 -32.68 5.52
CA LEU A 602 -7.57 -31.50 6.02
C LEU A 602 -8.91 -31.92 6.60
N VAL A 603 -9.16 -31.55 7.85
CA VAL A 603 -10.41 -31.89 8.55
C VAL A 603 -11.06 -30.63 9.11
N CYS A 604 -12.31 -30.39 8.72
CA CYS A 604 -13.11 -29.27 9.15
C CYS A 604 -14.39 -29.75 9.85
N GLY A 605 -14.59 -29.36 11.11
CA GLY A 605 -15.81 -29.70 11.88
C GLY A 605 -16.67 -28.49 12.26
N GLY A 606 -17.99 -28.65 12.24
CA GLY A 606 -18.97 -27.61 12.62
C GLY A 606 -19.94 -27.31 11.49
N GLY A 607 -21.15 -26.84 11.83
CA GLY A 607 -22.24 -26.67 10.87
C GLY A 607 -21.91 -25.81 9.65
N SER A 608 -21.07 -24.78 9.82
CA SER A 608 -20.63 -23.85 8.77
C SER A 608 -19.15 -24.03 8.38
N CYS A 609 -18.61 -25.24 8.45
CA CYS A 609 -17.17 -25.45 8.27
C CYS A 609 -16.76 -25.46 6.79
N ALA A 610 -15.72 -24.69 6.45
CA ALA A 610 -15.00 -24.75 5.17
C ALA A 610 -13.53 -25.07 5.43
N ALA A 611 -12.99 -26.18 4.89
CA ALA A 611 -11.61 -26.60 5.18
C ALA A 611 -10.57 -25.62 4.62
N ILE A 612 -10.85 -25.11 3.42
CA ILE A 612 -10.12 -24.07 2.72
C ILE A 612 -11.06 -22.88 2.52
N VAL A 613 -10.63 -21.69 2.89
CA VAL A 613 -11.36 -20.44 2.62
C VAL A 613 -10.59 -19.62 1.59
N VAL A 614 -11.32 -19.00 0.66
CA VAL A 614 -10.76 -18.05 -0.30
C VAL A 614 -11.39 -16.68 -0.10
N GLU A 615 -10.56 -15.65 0.01
CA GLU A 615 -10.98 -14.24 0.06
C GLU A 615 -10.29 -13.45 -1.04
N ARG A 616 -10.92 -12.37 -1.51
CA ARG A 616 -10.37 -11.42 -2.50
C ARG A 616 -9.86 -12.09 -3.79
N GLY A 617 -10.46 -13.23 -4.15
CA GLY A 617 -10.15 -14.02 -5.34
C GLY A 617 -8.88 -14.87 -5.24
N PHE A 618 -8.83 -15.89 -6.09
CA PHE A 618 -7.65 -16.75 -6.28
C PHE A 618 -7.26 -16.78 -7.75
N VAL A 619 -6.03 -16.34 -8.06
CA VAL A 619 -5.54 -16.19 -9.43
C VAL A 619 -4.31 -17.05 -9.66
N VAL A 620 -4.34 -17.89 -10.69
CA VAL A 620 -3.24 -18.73 -11.17
C VAL A 620 -2.86 -18.24 -12.55
N ASN A 621 -1.75 -17.49 -12.68
CA ASN A 621 -1.40 -16.78 -13.92
C ASN A 621 0.08 -16.94 -14.32
N LEU A 622 0.42 -16.64 -15.57
CA LEU A 622 1.78 -16.64 -16.13
C LEU A 622 2.45 -18.03 -16.02
N SER A 623 1.82 -19.07 -16.55
CA SER A 623 2.31 -20.45 -16.46
C SER A 623 2.52 -20.93 -15.02
N SER A 624 1.61 -20.54 -14.12
CA SER A 624 1.58 -21.02 -12.73
C SER A 624 0.89 -22.38 -12.63
N VAL A 625 1.14 -23.05 -11.51
CA VAL A 625 0.50 -24.33 -11.18
C VAL A 625 -0.08 -24.26 -9.78
N PHE A 626 -1.36 -24.62 -9.63
CA PHE A 626 -1.94 -25.02 -8.35
C PHE A 626 -2.28 -26.50 -8.41
N TYR A 627 -1.74 -27.27 -7.46
CA TYR A 627 -1.83 -28.72 -7.44
C TYR A 627 -2.26 -29.21 -6.07
N MET A 628 -3.31 -30.03 -6.01
CA MET A 628 -3.66 -30.84 -4.85
C MET A 628 -3.57 -32.30 -5.24
N ASP A 629 -2.54 -32.99 -4.76
CA ASP A 629 -2.25 -34.39 -5.09
C ASP A 629 -2.26 -35.27 -3.85
N ASN A 630 -2.86 -36.45 -3.92
CA ASN A 630 -2.90 -37.40 -2.79
C ASN A 630 -3.37 -36.75 -1.48
N CYS A 631 -4.37 -35.87 -1.58
CA CYS A 631 -4.93 -35.13 -0.45
C CYS A 631 -6.27 -35.73 -0.03
N ALA A 632 -6.47 -35.88 1.28
CA ALA A 632 -7.74 -36.27 1.86
C ALA A 632 -8.38 -35.06 2.56
N VAL A 633 -9.53 -34.59 2.08
CA VAL A 633 -10.20 -33.43 2.67
C VAL A 633 -11.59 -33.83 3.15
N VAL A 634 -11.84 -33.69 4.44
CA VAL A 634 -13.13 -34.00 5.06
C VAL A 634 -13.65 -32.74 5.72
N SER A 635 -14.78 -32.24 5.23
CA SER A 635 -15.47 -31.10 5.80
C SER A 635 -16.92 -31.45 6.06
N GLN A 636 -17.52 -30.80 7.05
CA GLN A 636 -18.94 -30.95 7.30
C GLN A 636 -19.79 -30.29 6.20
N MET A 637 -19.40 -29.10 5.71
CA MET A 637 -20.21 -28.30 4.78
C MET A 637 -19.49 -28.02 3.45
N HIS A 638 -18.32 -27.38 3.48
CA HIS A 638 -17.56 -27.04 2.26
C HIS A 638 -16.12 -27.53 2.30
N VAL A 639 -15.57 -28.01 1.19
CA VAL A 639 -14.11 -28.25 1.11
C VAL A 639 -13.38 -26.91 0.92
N MET A 640 -13.75 -26.17 -0.12
CA MET A 640 -13.23 -24.87 -0.48
C MET A 640 -14.38 -23.89 -0.68
N TYR A 641 -14.41 -22.82 0.11
CA TYR A 641 -15.46 -21.81 0.04
C TYR A 641 -14.86 -20.43 -0.20
N ALA A 642 -15.29 -19.76 -1.27
CA ALA A 642 -14.80 -18.44 -1.65
C ALA A 642 -15.87 -17.37 -1.37
N PHE A 643 -15.52 -16.38 -0.55
CA PHE A 643 -16.43 -15.27 -0.22
C PHE A 643 -16.45 -14.23 -1.34
N ALA A 644 -17.51 -14.21 -2.16
CA ALA A 644 -17.64 -13.25 -3.27
C ALA A 644 -16.31 -13.09 -4.02
N SER A 645 -15.74 -14.25 -4.38
CA SER A 645 -14.36 -14.38 -4.81
C SER A 645 -14.30 -15.33 -6.00
N ASP A 646 -13.57 -14.89 -7.01
CA ASP A 646 -13.42 -15.63 -8.26
C ASP A 646 -12.23 -16.60 -8.22
N LEU A 647 -12.33 -17.65 -9.02
CA LEU A 647 -11.18 -18.44 -9.46
C LEU A 647 -10.81 -18.05 -10.90
N ARG A 648 -9.56 -17.62 -11.12
CA ARG A 648 -9.06 -17.31 -12.46
C ARG A 648 -7.79 -18.09 -12.78
N VAL A 649 -7.83 -18.92 -13.81
CA VAL A 649 -6.69 -19.69 -14.32
C VAL A 649 -6.35 -19.17 -15.71
N SER A 650 -5.22 -18.46 -15.86
CA SER A 650 -4.90 -17.74 -17.09
C SER A 650 -3.42 -17.79 -17.50
N GLY A 651 -3.13 -17.40 -18.74
CA GLY A 651 -1.74 -17.26 -19.23
C GLY A 651 -0.95 -18.57 -19.27
N GLY A 652 -1.56 -19.65 -19.75
CA GLY A 652 -0.94 -20.97 -19.85
C GLY A 652 -0.75 -21.67 -18.50
N SER A 653 -1.66 -21.44 -17.55
CA SER A 653 -1.56 -21.97 -16.19
C SER A 653 -2.38 -23.25 -15.98
N VAL A 654 -2.16 -23.93 -14.86
CA VAL A 654 -2.84 -25.19 -14.51
C VAL A 654 -3.40 -25.10 -13.09
N PHE A 655 -4.69 -25.42 -12.94
CA PHE A 655 -5.30 -25.78 -11.66
C PHE A 655 -5.68 -27.25 -11.72
N SER A 656 -5.21 -28.04 -10.76
CA SER A 656 -5.38 -29.49 -10.79
C SER A 656 -5.66 -30.07 -9.41
N ILE A 657 -6.69 -30.91 -9.35
CA ILE A 657 -6.95 -31.79 -8.22
C ILE A 657 -6.78 -33.22 -8.72
N GLN A 658 -5.91 -34.00 -8.08
CA GLN A 658 -5.65 -35.36 -8.48
C GLN A 658 -5.37 -36.33 -7.35
N ASN A 659 -5.61 -37.62 -7.61
CA ASN A 659 -5.36 -38.72 -6.66
C ASN A 659 -5.96 -38.45 -5.27
N SER A 660 -7.04 -37.67 -5.19
CA SER A 660 -7.51 -37.08 -3.94
C SER A 660 -8.86 -37.64 -3.54
N SER A 661 -9.17 -37.61 -2.25
CA SER A 661 -10.46 -38.03 -1.71
C SER A 661 -11.09 -36.91 -0.91
N TRP A 662 -12.22 -36.38 -1.39
CA TRP A 662 -12.88 -35.22 -0.81
C TRP A 662 -14.28 -35.60 -0.32
N SER A 663 -14.63 -35.17 0.88
CA SER A 663 -15.95 -35.40 1.47
C SER A 663 -16.53 -34.14 2.09
N ALA A 664 -17.77 -33.84 1.69
CA ALA A 664 -18.61 -32.75 2.21
C ALA A 664 -20.09 -33.18 2.10
N PRO A 665 -20.59 -33.98 3.06
CA PRO A 665 -21.87 -34.68 2.91
C PRO A 665 -23.10 -33.80 3.18
N SER A 666 -22.92 -32.49 3.43
CA SER A 666 -24.03 -31.62 3.77
C SER A 666 -25.08 -31.55 2.66
N ILE A 667 -26.35 -31.63 3.05
CA ILE A 667 -27.49 -31.70 2.14
C ILE A 667 -28.12 -30.33 1.85
N GLY A 668 -27.47 -29.24 2.27
CA GLY A 668 -27.96 -27.91 1.95
C GLY A 668 -27.75 -27.56 0.48
N PHE A 669 -28.57 -26.62 0.01
CA PHE A 669 -28.48 -26.13 -1.36
C PHE A 669 -27.19 -25.32 -1.53
N TYR A 670 -26.49 -25.50 -2.66
CA TYR A 670 -25.17 -24.92 -2.95
C TYR A 670 -23.99 -25.44 -2.10
N GLU A 671 -24.20 -26.43 -1.23
CA GLU A 671 -23.15 -26.95 -0.33
C GLU A 671 -22.37 -28.12 -0.94
N GLY A 672 -21.04 -28.04 -0.96
CA GLY A 672 -20.25 -28.97 -1.76
C GLY A 672 -18.76 -28.78 -1.68
N ALA A 673 -18.02 -29.30 -2.66
CA ALA A 673 -16.57 -29.24 -2.64
C ALA A 673 -16.05 -27.80 -2.85
N CYS A 674 -16.27 -27.18 -4.01
CA CYS A 674 -15.77 -25.85 -4.33
C CYS A 674 -16.93 -24.88 -4.57
N VAL A 675 -16.92 -23.71 -3.92
CA VAL A 675 -17.88 -22.63 -4.18
C VAL A 675 -17.12 -21.35 -4.50
N PHE A 676 -17.36 -20.79 -5.69
CA PHE A 676 -16.80 -19.53 -6.18
C PHE A 676 -17.90 -18.59 -6.66
N GLU A 677 -17.61 -17.29 -6.74
CA GLU A 677 -18.50 -16.35 -7.43
C GLU A 677 -18.43 -16.62 -8.93
N ASP A 678 -17.31 -16.32 -9.59
CA ASP A 678 -17.08 -16.71 -10.98
C ASP A 678 -15.85 -17.61 -11.14
N VAL A 679 -15.89 -18.50 -12.14
CA VAL A 679 -14.76 -19.35 -12.54
C VAL A 679 -14.40 -19.06 -13.99
N ALA A 680 -13.16 -18.65 -14.24
CA ALA A 680 -12.65 -18.36 -15.57
C ALA A 680 -11.35 -19.12 -15.88
N VAL A 681 -11.32 -19.80 -17.02
CA VAL A 681 -10.14 -20.49 -17.56
C VAL A 681 -9.84 -19.89 -18.94
N ASP A 682 -8.68 -19.25 -19.09
CA ASP A 682 -8.35 -18.46 -20.30
C ASP A 682 -6.88 -18.59 -20.71
N GLY A 683 -6.54 -18.17 -21.93
CA GLY A 683 -5.17 -18.00 -22.41
C GLY A 683 -4.41 -19.32 -22.48
N GLY A 684 -5.05 -20.37 -23.00
CA GLY A 684 -4.47 -21.70 -23.11
C GLY A 684 -4.18 -22.35 -21.76
N SER A 685 -5.04 -22.12 -20.77
CA SER A 685 -4.91 -22.69 -19.42
C SER A 685 -5.79 -23.92 -19.20
N VAL A 686 -5.51 -24.68 -18.15
CA VAL A 686 -6.18 -25.94 -17.85
C VAL A 686 -6.75 -25.95 -16.44
N LEU A 687 -8.01 -26.35 -16.32
CA LEU A 687 -8.65 -26.74 -15.06
C LEU A 687 -8.97 -28.23 -15.13
N GLN A 688 -8.28 -29.05 -14.33
CA GLN A 688 -8.45 -30.50 -14.37
C GLN A 688 -8.77 -31.12 -13.01
N ILE A 689 -9.65 -32.12 -13.04
CA ILE A 689 -10.02 -32.97 -11.92
C ILE A 689 -9.80 -34.41 -12.36
N VAL A 690 -8.81 -35.09 -11.78
CA VAL A 690 -8.39 -36.41 -12.28
C VAL A 690 -8.17 -37.43 -11.17
N PHE A 691 -8.45 -38.71 -11.43
CA PHE A 691 -8.13 -39.82 -10.49
C PHE A 691 -8.62 -39.62 -9.05
N SER A 692 -9.75 -38.94 -8.85
CA SER A 692 -10.20 -38.52 -7.53
C SER A 692 -11.59 -39.06 -7.17
N THR A 693 -11.85 -39.20 -5.87
CA THR A 693 -13.15 -39.65 -5.34
C THR A 693 -13.81 -38.53 -4.55
N PHE A 694 -15.02 -38.16 -4.95
CA PHE A 694 -15.80 -37.09 -4.31
C PHE A 694 -17.05 -37.67 -3.65
N ARG A 695 -17.20 -37.48 -2.33
CA ARG A 695 -18.38 -37.87 -1.54
C ARG A 695 -19.08 -36.63 -1.00
N LEU A 696 -19.98 -36.08 -1.79
CA LEU A 696 -20.55 -34.76 -1.58
C LEU A 696 -22.07 -34.86 -1.41
N GLY A 697 -22.66 -33.79 -0.87
CA GLY A 697 -24.08 -33.58 -0.92
C GLY A 697 -24.52 -33.07 -2.28
N PHE A 698 -24.35 -31.77 -2.52
CA PHE A 698 -24.96 -31.08 -3.66
C PHE A 698 -24.06 -31.02 -4.90
N ALA A 699 -22.88 -30.39 -4.83
CA ALA A 699 -22.05 -30.14 -6.02
C ALA A 699 -20.54 -30.31 -5.81
N MET A 700 -19.78 -30.67 -6.87
CA MET A 700 -18.31 -30.60 -6.83
C MET A 700 -17.80 -29.17 -7.03
N LEU A 701 -18.30 -28.46 -8.03
CA LEU A 701 -18.03 -27.05 -8.27
C LEU A 701 -19.34 -26.28 -8.37
N THR A 702 -19.50 -25.24 -7.57
CA THR A 702 -20.61 -24.27 -7.64
C THR A 702 -20.06 -22.91 -8.03
N ALA A 703 -20.64 -22.28 -9.05
CA ALA A 703 -20.31 -20.92 -9.47
C ALA A 703 -21.53 -20.16 -9.99
N ALA A 704 -21.51 -18.83 -9.93
CA ALA A 704 -22.48 -17.98 -10.64
C ALA A 704 -22.28 -18.08 -12.15
N THR A 705 -21.02 -18.02 -12.61
CA THR A 705 -20.64 -18.27 -14.01
C THR A 705 -19.39 -19.15 -14.14
N LEU A 706 -19.31 -19.89 -15.25
CA LEU A 706 -18.16 -20.69 -15.66
C LEU A 706 -17.81 -20.35 -17.11
N THR A 707 -16.66 -19.71 -17.32
CA THR A 707 -16.19 -19.32 -18.65
C THR A 707 -14.88 -20.03 -18.99
N VAL A 708 -14.84 -20.71 -20.13
CA VAL A 708 -13.62 -21.31 -20.68
C VAL A 708 -13.36 -20.72 -22.06
N THR A 709 -12.27 -19.98 -22.21
CA THR A 709 -11.96 -19.21 -23.43
C THR A 709 -10.46 -19.24 -23.76
N GLY A 710 -10.07 -18.62 -24.88
CA GLY A 710 -8.69 -18.51 -25.30
C GLY A 710 -7.98 -19.86 -25.50
N GLY A 711 -8.69 -20.90 -25.93
CA GLY A 711 -8.18 -22.26 -26.04
C GLY A 711 -7.96 -22.95 -24.69
N GLY A 712 -8.76 -22.61 -23.69
CA GLY A 712 -8.75 -23.25 -22.37
C GLY A 712 -9.29 -24.68 -22.40
N TRP A 713 -8.91 -25.47 -21.40
CA TRP A 713 -9.30 -26.88 -21.30
C TRP A 713 -9.85 -27.21 -19.91
N LEU A 714 -11.10 -27.65 -19.86
CA LEU A 714 -11.74 -28.17 -18.65
C LEU A 714 -11.79 -29.70 -18.72
N VAL A 715 -11.26 -30.40 -17.72
CA VAL A 715 -11.10 -31.87 -17.76
C VAL A 715 -11.64 -32.53 -16.50
N HIS A 716 -12.48 -33.53 -16.68
CA HIS A 716 -12.87 -34.46 -15.63
C HIS A 716 -12.55 -35.87 -16.12
N ARG A 717 -11.56 -36.50 -15.51
CA ARG A 717 -11.03 -37.79 -15.97
C ARG A 717 -10.81 -38.82 -14.85
N ASN A 718 -11.25 -40.06 -15.04
CA ASN A 718 -10.98 -41.16 -14.10
C ASN A 718 -11.45 -40.88 -12.66
N ASN A 719 -12.59 -40.19 -12.48
CA ASN A 719 -13.11 -39.86 -11.14
C ASN A 719 -14.30 -40.72 -10.74
N GLU A 720 -14.52 -40.83 -9.43
CA GLU A 720 -15.77 -41.31 -8.84
C GLU A 720 -16.51 -40.13 -8.18
N PHE A 721 -17.61 -39.70 -8.78
CA PHE A 721 -18.47 -38.62 -8.29
C PHE A 721 -19.70 -39.19 -7.58
N ARG A 722 -19.75 -39.07 -6.24
CA ARG A 722 -20.95 -39.27 -5.43
C ARG A 722 -21.53 -37.91 -5.05
N THR A 723 -22.37 -37.34 -5.90
CA THR A 723 -22.87 -35.96 -5.78
C THR A 723 -24.12 -35.78 -6.65
N ALA A 724 -24.98 -34.81 -6.35
CA ALA A 724 -26.11 -34.49 -7.23
C ALA A 724 -25.63 -33.83 -8.54
N TYR A 725 -24.67 -32.91 -8.45
CA TYR A 725 -24.07 -32.23 -9.59
C TYR A 725 -22.54 -32.30 -9.52
N VAL A 726 -21.86 -32.41 -10.65
CA VAL A 726 -20.40 -32.17 -10.70
C VAL A 726 -20.15 -30.67 -10.84
N VAL A 727 -20.74 -30.02 -11.83
CA VAL A 727 -20.65 -28.58 -12.05
C VAL A 727 -22.05 -27.96 -11.91
N TYR A 728 -22.28 -27.19 -10.86
CA TYR A 728 -23.51 -26.44 -10.69
C TYR A 728 -23.28 -24.97 -11.01
N VAL A 729 -23.90 -24.47 -12.08
CA VAL A 729 -23.89 -23.05 -12.41
C VAL A 729 -25.26 -22.45 -12.11
N VAL A 730 -25.26 -21.37 -11.33
CA VAL A 730 -26.48 -20.71 -10.84
C VAL A 730 -27.23 -20.01 -11.98
N ASN A 731 -26.51 -19.32 -12.86
CA ASN A 731 -27.11 -18.62 -13.98
C ASN A 731 -27.39 -19.59 -15.13
N GLU A 732 -28.61 -19.57 -15.69
CA GLU A 732 -29.03 -20.47 -16.80
C GLU A 732 -28.14 -20.35 -18.05
N ASN A 733 -27.61 -19.15 -18.31
CA ASN A 733 -26.64 -18.85 -19.39
C ASN A 733 -25.21 -18.67 -18.86
N GLY A 734 -24.93 -19.11 -17.63
CA GLY A 734 -23.67 -18.84 -16.93
C GLY A 734 -22.49 -19.67 -17.42
N VAL A 735 -22.71 -20.73 -18.20
CA VAL A 735 -21.64 -21.55 -18.77
C VAL A 735 -21.36 -21.10 -20.21
N ALA A 736 -20.11 -20.72 -20.49
CA ALA A 736 -19.69 -20.23 -21.80
C ALA A 736 -18.36 -20.84 -22.23
N PHE A 737 -18.32 -21.38 -23.45
CA PHE A 737 -17.11 -21.88 -24.10
C PHE A 737 -16.86 -21.12 -25.41
N HIS A 738 -15.71 -20.47 -25.50
CA HIS A 738 -15.33 -19.66 -26.67
C HIS A 738 -13.96 -20.08 -27.22
N ASP A 739 -13.59 -19.56 -28.39
CA ASP A 739 -12.23 -19.64 -28.95
C ASP A 739 -11.62 -21.04 -29.01
N ARG A 740 -12.41 -22.03 -29.45
CA ARG A 740 -12.04 -23.45 -29.53
C ARG A 740 -11.63 -24.08 -28.19
N SER A 741 -12.18 -23.57 -27.09
CA SER A 741 -12.00 -24.18 -25.77
C SER A 741 -12.74 -25.51 -25.66
N VAL A 742 -12.19 -26.42 -24.87
CA VAL A 742 -12.62 -27.82 -24.82
C VAL A 742 -13.06 -28.22 -23.42
N TRP A 743 -14.11 -29.05 -23.35
CA TRP A 743 -14.50 -29.76 -22.14
C TRP A 743 -14.41 -31.28 -22.36
N SER A 744 -13.54 -31.95 -21.62
CA SER A 744 -13.39 -33.41 -21.68
C SER A 744 -13.98 -34.08 -20.44
N ILE A 745 -14.88 -35.04 -20.64
CA ILE A 745 -15.53 -35.83 -19.60
C ILE A 745 -15.24 -37.31 -19.91
N LEU A 746 -14.27 -37.90 -19.23
CA LEU A 746 -13.66 -39.18 -19.62
C LEU A 746 -13.58 -40.16 -18.45
N ASP A 747 -13.99 -41.41 -18.64
CA ASP A 747 -13.76 -42.50 -17.68
C ASP A 747 -14.26 -42.21 -16.25
N ASN A 748 -15.35 -41.46 -16.09
CA ASN A 748 -15.89 -41.11 -14.77
C ASN A 748 -17.08 -42.00 -14.41
N ASN A 749 -17.26 -42.23 -13.11
CA ASN A 749 -18.43 -42.89 -12.54
C ASN A 749 -19.26 -41.89 -11.71
N PHE A 750 -20.52 -41.70 -12.09
CA PHE A 750 -21.47 -40.79 -11.46
C PHE A 750 -22.51 -41.59 -10.67
N THR A 751 -22.61 -41.33 -9.37
CA THR A 751 -23.56 -41.99 -8.47
C THR A 751 -24.13 -40.99 -7.45
N TYR A 752 -25.16 -41.41 -6.73
CA TYR A 752 -25.89 -40.53 -5.82
C TYR A 752 -25.01 -39.98 -4.69
N GLY A 753 -25.12 -38.67 -4.50
CA GLY A 753 -24.61 -37.97 -3.32
C GLY A 753 -25.56 -38.05 -2.13
N SER A 754 -25.23 -37.33 -1.06
CA SER A 754 -26.08 -37.27 0.14
C SER A 754 -27.33 -36.39 -0.06
N TYR A 755 -27.29 -35.45 -1.00
CA TYR A 755 -28.40 -34.51 -1.27
C TYR A 755 -29.60 -35.16 -1.96
N SER A 756 -29.35 -36.03 -2.95
CA SER A 756 -30.38 -36.64 -3.76
C SER A 756 -30.04 -38.09 -4.08
N SER A 757 -31.02 -38.97 -3.90
CA SER A 757 -30.96 -40.37 -4.29
C SER A 757 -31.47 -40.63 -5.70
N THR A 758 -31.78 -39.58 -6.48
CA THR A 758 -32.33 -39.69 -7.84
C THR A 758 -31.56 -38.88 -8.87
N ILE A 759 -30.73 -37.94 -8.44
CA ILE A 759 -29.99 -37.02 -9.31
C ILE A 759 -28.51 -37.32 -9.18
N ALA A 760 -27.86 -37.53 -10.32
CA ALA A 760 -26.41 -37.65 -10.46
C ALA A 760 -26.02 -37.12 -11.85
N HIS A 761 -25.87 -35.80 -11.98
CA HIS A 761 -25.65 -35.12 -13.25
C HIS A 761 -24.27 -34.47 -13.35
N MET A 762 -23.80 -34.27 -14.58
CA MET A 762 -22.58 -33.51 -14.82
C MET A 762 -22.81 -32.03 -14.55
N THR A 763 -23.95 -31.48 -14.99
CA THR A 763 -24.24 -30.05 -14.89
C THR A 763 -25.68 -29.72 -14.49
N SER A 764 -25.88 -28.54 -13.91
CA SER A 764 -27.21 -27.93 -13.79
C SER A 764 -27.80 -27.61 -15.17
N ASN A 765 -29.10 -27.30 -15.23
CA ASN A 765 -29.75 -26.91 -16.48
C ASN A 765 -29.04 -25.71 -17.11
N TRP A 766 -28.43 -25.95 -18.26
CA TRP A 766 -27.66 -24.97 -19.00
C TRP A 766 -28.08 -25.01 -20.46
N SER A 767 -28.38 -23.83 -21.00
CA SER A 767 -28.48 -23.61 -22.45
C SER A 767 -27.30 -22.73 -22.88
N PRO A 768 -26.38 -23.23 -23.72
CA PRO A 768 -25.29 -22.41 -24.24
C PRO A 768 -25.86 -21.16 -24.93
N PRO A 769 -25.27 -19.97 -24.72
CA PRO A 769 -25.58 -18.81 -25.55
C PRO A 769 -25.47 -19.16 -27.04
N SER A 770 -26.34 -18.61 -27.88
CA SER A 770 -26.47 -19.00 -29.30
C SER A 770 -25.21 -18.75 -30.14
N ASP A 771 -24.31 -17.89 -29.67
CA ASP A 771 -23.00 -17.57 -30.23
C ASP A 771 -21.87 -18.51 -29.77
N THR A 772 -22.13 -19.37 -28.78
CA THR A 772 -21.18 -20.37 -28.30
C THR A 772 -21.32 -21.70 -29.06
N ARG A 773 -20.18 -22.31 -29.40
CA ARG A 773 -20.12 -23.68 -29.93
C ARG A 773 -19.15 -24.48 -29.07
N PRO A 774 -19.59 -24.94 -27.88
CA PRO A 774 -18.73 -25.69 -26.98
C PRO A 774 -18.23 -26.96 -27.68
N ILE A 775 -16.94 -27.26 -27.53
CA ILE A 775 -16.35 -28.53 -27.97
C ILE A 775 -16.33 -29.44 -26.75
N ILE A 776 -17.26 -30.40 -26.69
CA ILE A 776 -17.39 -31.31 -25.55
C ILE A 776 -17.11 -32.74 -25.99
N TYR A 777 -16.22 -33.43 -25.29
CA TYR A 777 -15.92 -34.84 -25.47
C TYR A 777 -16.45 -35.68 -24.32
N GLY A 778 -17.12 -36.77 -24.64
CA GLY A 778 -17.61 -37.76 -23.69
C GLY A 778 -17.08 -39.14 -24.03
N MET A 779 -16.43 -39.83 -23.10
CA MET A 779 -15.88 -41.17 -23.32
C MET A 779 -15.96 -42.03 -22.07
N CYS A 780 -16.44 -43.27 -22.22
CA CYS A 780 -16.42 -44.31 -21.17
C CYS A 780 -16.92 -43.88 -19.78
N ASN A 781 -17.95 -43.04 -19.72
CA ASN A 781 -18.55 -42.65 -18.45
C ASN A 781 -19.67 -43.61 -18.06
N GLU A 782 -19.84 -43.84 -16.77
CA GLU A 782 -20.95 -44.59 -16.18
C GLU A 782 -21.79 -43.68 -15.29
N ALA A 783 -23.11 -43.72 -15.42
CA ALA A 783 -24.04 -43.04 -14.52
C ALA A 783 -24.97 -44.08 -13.89
N MET A 784 -25.02 -44.08 -12.55
CA MET A 784 -25.90 -44.94 -11.76
C MET A 784 -25.72 -46.44 -12.10
N GLY A 785 -24.48 -46.85 -12.34
CA GLY A 785 -24.11 -48.23 -12.67
C GLY A 785 -24.41 -48.66 -14.11
N SER A 786 -24.77 -47.74 -14.99
CA SER A 786 -24.97 -47.98 -16.43
C SER A 786 -24.08 -47.08 -17.27
N PRO A 787 -23.54 -47.56 -18.42
CA PRO A 787 -22.80 -46.71 -19.34
C PRO A 787 -23.66 -45.54 -19.85
N VAL A 788 -23.07 -44.33 -19.90
CA VAL A 788 -23.73 -43.13 -20.43
C VAL A 788 -23.80 -43.23 -21.95
N THR A 789 -25.02 -43.24 -22.48
CA THR A 789 -25.29 -43.32 -23.93
C THR A 789 -25.83 -42.01 -24.48
N ASN A 790 -26.51 -41.22 -23.64
CA ASN A 790 -27.05 -39.93 -24.02
C ASN A 790 -26.70 -38.88 -22.95
N TYR A 791 -25.62 -38.14 -23.16
CA TYR A 791 -25.13 -37.11 -22.23
C TYR A 791 -26.16 -36.01 -21.93
N GLY A 792 -27.10 -35.74 -22.85
CA GLY A 792 -28.16 -34.77 -22.62
C GLY A 792 -29.20 -35.26 -21.61
N VAL A 793 -29.51 -36.55 -21.60
CA VAL A 793 -30.51 -37.15 -20.69
C VAL A 793 -29.86 -37.66 -19.41
N ASP A 794 -28.76 -38.40 -19.54
CA ASP A 794 -28.12 -39.10 -18.43
C ASP A 794 -27.34 -38.13 -17.53
N LEU A 795 -26.71 -37.11 -18.13
CA LEU A 795 -25.80 -36.17 -17.44
C LEU A 795 -26.22 -34.70 -17.54
N ASN A 796 -27.39 -34.43 -18.12
CA ASN A 796 -27.99 -33.09 -18.24
C ASN A 796 -27.15 -32.07 -19.03
N ILE A 797 -26.36 -32.52 -20.02
CA ILE A 797 -25.55 -31.63 -20.86
C ILE A 797 -26.40 -31.15 -22.04
N GLY A 798 -26.90 -29.91 -21.97
CA GLY A 798 -27.76 -29.32 -23.02
C GLY A 798 -27.07 -29.02 -24.35
N ALA A 799 -25.74 -29.12 -24.41
CA ALA A 799 -24.94 -28.93 -25.61
C ALA A 799 -24.58 -30.26 -26.31
N PRO A 800 -24.34 -30.26 -27.63
CA PRO A 800 -23.88 -31.47 -28.34
C PRO A 800 -22.55 -32.00 -27.78
N VAL A 801 -22.55 -33.27 -27.39
CA VAL A 801 -21.36 -33.98 -26.94
C VAL A 801 -20.86 -34.90 -28.05
N ARG A 802 -19.56 -34.82 -28.37
CA ARG A 802 -18.89 -35.78 -29.24
C ARG A 802 -18.54 -37.02 -28.43
N VAL A 803 -19.38 -38.04 -28.58
CA VAL A 803 -19.21 -39.34 -27.90
C VAL A 803 -18.13 -40.15 -28.61
N LEU A 804 -17.16 -40.64 -27.84
CA LEU A 804 -16.09 -41.53 -28.28
C LEU A 804 -16.29 -42.92 -27.66
N ASP A 805 -15.90 -43.97 -28.39
CA ASP A 805 -15.88 -45.34 -27.87
C ASP A 805 -14.89 -45.45 -26.69
N CYS A 806 -15.17 -46.33 -25.73
CA CYS A 806 -14.23 -46.63 -24.66
C CYS A 806 -12.86 -47.05 -25.24
N GLY A 807 -11.79 -46.38 -24.82
CA GLY A 807 -10.43 -46.61 -25.32
C GLY A 807 -10.07 -45.90 -26.63
N ALA A 808 -11.02 -45.17 -27.26
CA ALA A 808 -10.70 -44.31 -28.39
C ALA A 808 -9.96 -43.05 -27.91
N CYS A 809 -8.91 -42.64 -28.60
CA CYS A 809 -8.09 -41.52 -28.15
C CYS A 809 -7.89 -40.52 -29.28
N THR A 810 -8.37 -39.30 -29.07
CA THR A 810 -8.11 -38.16 -29.95
C THR A 810 -7.34 -37.10 -29.18
N VAL A 811 -6.39 -36.45 -29.84
CA VAL A 811 -5.53 -35.41 -29.22
C VAL A 811 -6.37 -34.40 -28.45
N ASP A 812 -7.42 -33.85 -29.08
CA ASP A 812 -8.28 -32.82 -28.45
C ASP A 812 -9.07 -33.31 -27.23
N ALA A 813 -9.29 -34.63 -27.10
CA ALA A 813 -10.08 -35.17 -26.00
C ALA A 813 -9.20 -35.48 -24.79
N VAL A 814 -8.06 -36.14 -25.01
CA VAL A 814 -7.24 -36.73 -23.94
C VAL A 814 -5.95 -35.96 -23.64
N CYS A 815 -5.54 -35.04 -24.51
CA CYS A 815 -4.34 -34.23 -24.38
C CYS A 815 -4.65 -32.74 -24.45
N PHE A 816 -3.77 -31.91 -23.92
CA PHE A 816 -3.88 -30.47 -24.13
C PHE A 816 -3.41 -30.13 -25.55
N ALA A 817 -4.37 -29.98 -26.47
CA ALA A 817 -4.12 -29.88 -27.91
C ALA A 817 -3.08 -28.81 -28.28
N ALA A 818 -3.10 -27.65 -27.62
CA ALA A 818 -2.19 -26.54 -27.92
C ALA A 818 -0.70 -26.86 -27.62
N ARG A 819 -0.43 -27.93 -26.86
CA ARG A 819 0.92 -28.37 -26.47
C ARG A 819 1.20 -29.82 -26.84
N THR A 820 0.39 -30.41 -27.71
CA THR A 820 0.52 -31.81 -28.14
C THR A 820 0.86 -31.88 -29.63
N SER A 821 1.90 -32.63 -30.02
CA SER A 821 2.29 -32.79 -31.44
C SER A 821 1.61 -33.99 -32.11
N SER A 822 1.40 -35.07 -31.36
CA SER A 822 0.82 -36.32 -31.86
C SER A 822 0.37 -37.21 -30.70
N ILE A 823 -0.26 -38.33 -31.01
CA ILE A 823 -0.61 -39.37 -30.03
C ILE A 823 -0.05 -40.73 -30.50
N ILE A 824 0.50 -41.52 -29.59
CA ILE A 824 1.00 -42.88 -29.86
C ILE A 824 0.32 -43.82 -28.87
N GLY A 825 -0.56 -44.72 -29.33
CA GLY A 825 -1.20 -45.70 -28.45
C GLY A 825 -1.95 -45.08 -27.25
N CYS A 826 -2.61 -43.94 -27.46
CA CYS A 826 -3.26 -43.08 -26.44
C CYS A 826 -2.34 -42.23 -25.55
N GLU A 827 -1.02 -42.34 -25.70
CA GLU A 827 -0.06 -41.50 -25.00
C GLU A 827 0.18 -40.19 -25.77
N CYS A 828 0.08 -39.06 -25.07
CA CYS A 828 0.28 -37.74 -25.66
C CYS A 828 1.78 -37.47 -25.88
N VAL A 829 2.16 -37.12 -27.10
CA VAL A 829 3.51 -36.66 -27.40
C VAL A 829 3.53 -35.13 -27.31
N CYS A 830 4.28 -34.59 -26.34
CA CYS A 830 4.28 -33.16 -26.07
C CYS A 830 5.14 -32.36 -27.05
N ALA A 831 4.57 -31.25 -27.53
CA ALA A 831 5.30 -30.20 -28.21
C ALA A 831 6.10 -29.36 -27.19
N ALA A 832 6.94 -28.45 -27.69
CA ALA A 832 7.72 -27.55 -26.82
C ALA A 832 6.82 -26.77 -25.84
N GLY A 833 7.17 -26.84 -24.55
CA GLY A 833 6.41 -26.21 -23.46
C GLY A 833 5.20 -27.00 -22.98
N GLY A 834 4.97 -28.22 -23.48
CA GLY A 834 4.04 -29.19 -22.88
C GLY A 834 4.73 -30.04 -21.82
N HIS A 835 4.02 -30.36 -20.73
CA HIS A 835 4.56 -31.07 -19.57
C HIS A 835 3.63 -32.19 -19.10
N GLY A 836 4.23 -33.32 -18.68
CA GLY A 836 3.51 -34.49 -18.17
C GLY A 836 2.68 -35.23 -19.24
N ASP A 837 1.97 -36.28 -18.81
CA ASP A 837 1.29 -37.24 -19.68
C ASP A 837 0.16 -36.63 -20.53
N ALA A 838 -0.41 -35.51 -20.07
CA ALA A 838 -1.46 -34.77 -20.79
C ALA A 838 -0.93 -33.52 -21.53
N CYS A 839 0.39 -33.32 -21.56
CA CYS A 839 1.06 -32.18 -22.20
C CYS A 839 0.57 -30.81 -21.71
N LEU A 840 0.42 -30.66 -20.40
CA LEU A 840 -0.07 -29.44 -19.76
C LEU A 840 0.85 -28.22 -20.02
N PRO A 841 0.31 -26.99 -20.02
CA PRO A 841 1.07 -25.78 -20.40
C PRO A 841 2.07 -25.30 -19.34
N ALA A 842 2.07 -25.90 -18.14
CA ALA A 842 3.00 -25.57 -17.07
C ALA A 842 3.53 -26.84 -16.40
N ALA A 843 4.78 -26.80 -15.94
CA ALA A 843 5.48 -27.93 -15.36
C ALA A 843 4.78 -28.45 -14.09
N VAL A 844 4.24 -29.66 -14.19
CA VAL A 844 3.70 -30.41 -13.05
C VAL A 844 4.87 -30.87 -12.17
N PRO A 845 4.80 -30.75 -10.83
CA PRO A 845 5.82 -31.32 -9.95
C PRO A 845 5.88 -32.85 -10.11
N ASP A 846 7.08 -33.44 -10.04
CA ASP A 846 7.22 -34.89 -9.94
C ASP A 846 6.48 -35.36 -8.68
N GLY A 847 5.45 -36.20 -8.86
CA GLY A 847 4.61 -36.76 -7.80
C GLY A 847 5.27 -37.94 -7.09
#